data_AF-A0A1F5TR13-F1
#
_entry.id   AF-A0A1F5TR13-F1
#
_cell.length_a   1.000
_cell.length_b   1.000
_cell.length_c   1.000
_cell.angle_alpha   90.00
_cell.angle_beta   90.00
_cell.angle_gamma   90.00
#
_symmetry.space_group_name_H-M   'P 1'
#
loop_
_entity.id
_entity.type
_entity.pdbx_description
1 polymer ?
#
loop_
_entity_poly.entity_id
_entity_poly.type
_entity_poly.pdbx_seq_one_letter_code
_entity_poly.pdbx_strand_id
1 'polypeptide(L)'
;MAKFFSSSSPEKFFLVKCCDALITTSITLIFFLVPPFFTGLAVQGFVFEKVVLFYLLALIALVAWVTKGVARGELKVIRTPLDLPIFGLAVILLISSLFSVDMLSSFIGVSGSATKTFIAFLVYVTFYYLVINNITERRIRIFAWSLALSAVMIIAYAALQISGIFVLPFSLTRVTSFNPIGSSSSLGVYIAAVLPLLAVFIPAVMYGEGKSFLQKIIVILLKALLSIAVLAGLFILFLLNKFVFWPIAVIGIVIVLIFILSKIVTLKQADSVLPVVVFLVLIIFLVGGNFNLVTAQLPTEVSLTRSLSWNIAKESLKHDPLFGSGPATFDYAFVKYRGSGFNISELWNVRFDTAQGVGFELLATVGALGLFCMFVIALIVVSIAFIYLTKSKAQEHKTLLLGIFSALIILVLNALFLTVSGTIILCIILYGSFALALIITGYPEKFKEVSLSFRSSPQYALALSSLFLLVSAGVVILFTSGFKTYLADVYAYRAVQSADSKNAVDYLNRAIATADYQDQYYLQLSRLYMNLANQEAQKGGAADATAVQNYLSLAITAGKRAVDLAPSSAVNKESLALLYENAAAYNVSGALEWAEKYYTEITALEPDNPSAYVRLALINMAYANKESADTEKKHFYDEALKFYQKAIEEKSNLTPAYYGIAIVYERRNDYAKAIEQLSQAVGFEPTNLDYRFELGRMFFNRGISAGGLNQQQSDDITAASGEANAVDTGTLSVNEGEGGTAPAAVADNQDVQSARRIFENILQASPNHANAMYSLALIAEANGDKAAARSYYERLLNIVSDQPTKDAILAKLRAL
;
A
#
# COMPACT_ATOMS: atom_id res chain seq x y z
N MET A 1 23.22 -4.92 48.89
CA MET A 1 21.90 -5.57 48.73
C MET A 1 20.96 -5.39 49.94
N ALA A 2 21.35 -5.68 51.18
CA ALA A 2 20.43 -5.60 52.34
C ALA A 2 19.82 -4.20 52.62
N LYS A 3 20.56 -3.10 52.42
CA LYS A 3 20.03 -1.72 52.54
C LYS A 3 18.91 -1.41 51.53
N PHE A 4 18.99 -1.98 50.32
CA PHE A 4 17.99 -1.79 49.26
C PHE A 4 16.69 -2.56 49.53
N PHE A 5 16.66 -3.49 50.49
CA PHE A 5 15.44 -4.22 50.88
C PHE A 5 14.82 -3.75 52.20
N SER A 6 15.48 -2.87 52.96
CA SER A 6 14.87 -2.19 54.12
C SER A 6 13.74 -1.24 53.69
N SER A 7 12.66 -1.18 54.47
CA SER A 7 11.31 -0.78 54.02
C SER A 7 11.02 0.72 53.93
N SER A 8 12.02 1.60 53.97
CA SER A 8 11.76 3.06 54.04
C SER A 8 12.95 3.95 53.63
N SER A 9 13.71 3.59 52.59
CA SER A 9 14.77 4.46 52.06
C SER A 9 14.19 5.57 51.15
N PRO A 10 14.58 6.86 51.33
CA PRO A 10 14.17 7.98 50.47
C PRO A 10 14.36 7.72 48.97
N GLU A 11 15.41 6.95 48.62
CA GLU A 11 15.74 6.53 47.26
C GLU A 11 14.61 5.73 46.58
N LYS A 12 13.93 4.84 47.31
CA LYS A 12 12.80 4.05 46.77
C LYS A 12 11.60 4.93 46.46
N PHE A 13 11.31 5.86 47.36
CA PHE A 13 10.23 6.81 47.17
C PHE A 13 10.48 7.69 45.95
N PHE A 14 11.72 8.18 45.79
CA PHE A 14 12.14 8.94 44.62
C PHE A 14 12.01 8.12 43.32
N LEU A 15 12.52 6.88 43.30
CA LEU A 15 12.42 5.99 42.14
C LEU A 15 10.96 5.73 41.73
N VAL A 16 10.08 5.42 42.69
CA VAL A 16 8.65 5.21 42.42
C VAL A 16 8.01 6.45 41.79
N LYS A 17 8.35 7.65 42.29
CA LYS A 17 7.84 8.91 41.75
C LYS A 17 8.35 9.15 40.32
N CYS A 18 9.62 8.86 40.04
CA CYS A 18 10.18 8.93 38.68
C CYS A 18 9.47 7.96 37.73
N CYS A 19 9.29 6.70 38.13
CA CYS A 19 8.55 5.73 37.33
C CYS A 19 7.09 6.17 37.08
N ASP A 20 6.41 6.70 38.11
CA ASP A 20 5.05 7.22 37.95
C ASP A 20 4.97 8.42 37.00
N ALA A 21 5.97 9.30 37.02
CA ALA A 21 6.08 10.39 36.06
C ALA A 21 6.31 9.87 34.64
N LEU A 22 7.26 8.94 34.45
CA LEU A 22 7.55 8.34 33.15
C LEU A 22 6.33 7.64 32.54
N ILE A 23 5.61 6.80 33.32
CA ILE A 23 4.39 6.14 32.85
C ILE A 23 3.35 7.18 32.41
N THR A 24 3.15 8.22 33.23
CA THR A 24 2.17 9.28 32.92
C THR A 24 2.56 10.01 31.64
N THR A 25 3.82 10.45 31.53
CA THR A 25 4.32 11.19 30.37
C THR A 25 4.25 10.36 29.10
N SER A 26 4.71 9.10 29.13
CA SER A 26 4.66 8.22 27.96
C SER A 26 3.23 8.00 27.45
N ILE A 27 2.29 7.67 28.34
CA ILE A 27 0.88 7.46 27.94
C ILE A 27 0.26 8.77 27.44
N THR A 28 0.55 9.90 28.09
CA THR A 28 0.10 11.24 27.67
C THR A 28 0.60 11.59 26.27
N LEU A 29 1.89 11.34 26.01
CA LEU A 29 2.51 11.55 24.70
C LEU A 29 1.91 10.61 23.64
N ILE A 30 1.57 9.37 23.98
CA ILE A 30 0.86 8.46 23.06
C ILE A 30 -0.50 9.05 22.67
N PHE A 31 -1.34 9.46 23.64
CA PHE A 31 -2.65 10.05 23.35
C PHE A 31 -2.57 11.35 22.53
N PHE A 32 -1.49 12.12 22.70
CA PHE A 32 -1.30 13.39 22.00
C PHE A 32 -0.66 13.25 20.63
N LEU A 33 0.46 12.51 20.53
CA LEU A 33 1.33 12.48 19.35
C LEU A 33 0.93 11.43 18.32
N VAL A 34 0.29 10.31 18.69
CA VAL A 34 -0.01 9.25 17.70
C VAL A 34 -0.80 9.79 16.50
N PRO A 35 -1.85 10.60 16.66
CA PRO A 35 -2.56 11.15 15.50
C PRO A 35 -1.72 12.14 14.65
N PRO A 36 -1.07 13.19 15.21
CA PRO A 36 -0.38 14.21 14.41
C PRO A 36 1.08 13.89 14.04
N PHE A 37 1.73 12.90 14.65
CA PHE A 37 3.18 12.70 14.50
C PHE A 37 3.57 12.21 13.10
N PHE A 38 4.60 12.84 12.52
CA PHE A 38 5.34 12.35 11.37
C PHE A 38 6.72 13.05 11.30
N THR A 39 7.68 12.36 10.71
CA THR A 39 9.00 12.90 10.34
C THR A 39 9.19 12.97 8.83
N GLY A 40 8.54 12.08 8.06
CA GLY A 40 8.71 11.99 6.61
C GLY A 40 10.09 11.48 6.18
N LEU A 41 10.74 10.69 7.04
CA LEU A 41 12.11 10.19 6.85
C LEU A 41 12.16 8.69 6.53
N ALA A 42 11.07 7.96 6.72
CA ALA A 42 10.95 6.54 6.44
C ALA A 42 10.30 6.29 5.05
N VAL A 43 10.81 5.33 4.28
CA VAL A 43 10.24 4.90 3.00
C VAL A 43 8.84 4.32 3.18
N GLN A 44 8.60 3.60 4.27
CA GLN A 44 7.28 3.04 4.60
C GLN A 44 6.23 4.09 4.97
N GLY A 45 6.64 5.36 5.08
CA GLY A 45 5.75 6.49 5.33
C GLY A 45 5.38 6.70 6.79
N PHE A 46 4.58 7.73 7.03
CA PHE A 46 4.31 8.25 8.37
C PHE A 46 3.44 7.33 9.26
N VAL A 47 2.75 6.35 8.70
CA VAL A 47 2.01 5.36 9.50
C VAL A 47 3.01 4.48 10.24
N PHE A 48 4.07 4.03 9.57
CA PHE A 48 5.14 3.27 10.20
C PHE A 48 5.85 4.09 11.29
N GLU A 49 6.12 5.38 11.05
CA GLU A 49 6.73 6.28 12.04
C GLU A 49 5.87 6.40 13.32
N LYS A 50 4.54 6.45 13.19
CA LYS A 50 3.61 6.44 14.33
C LYS A 50 3.66 5.13 15.10
N VAL A 51 3.77 4.00 14.41
CA VAL A 51 3.91 2.67 15.05
C VAL A 51 5.20 2.61 15.86
N VAL A 52 6.32 3.05 15.29
CA VAL A 52 7.61 3.11 15.99
C VAL A 52 7.53 4.01 17.22
N LEU A 53 6.93 5.19 17.11
CA LEU A 53 6.70 6.09 18.26
C LEU A 53 5.82 5.43 19.33
N PHE A 54 4.72 4.81 18.93
CA PHE A 54 3.81 4.12 19.84
C PHE A 54 4.52 2.99 20.59
N TYR A 55 5.29 2.17 19.88
CA TYR A 55 6.07 1.07 20.46
C TYR A 55 7.09 1.61 21.46
N LEU A 56 7.86 2.62 21.06
CA LEU A 56 8.86 3.24 21.92
C LEU A 56 8.27 3.71 23.25
N LEU A 57 7.20 4.50 23.19
CA LEU A 57 6.59 5.06 24.38
C LEU A 57 5.91 4.00 25.25
N ALA A 58 5.26 2.99 24.64
CA ALA A 58 4.63 1.89 25.35
C ALA A 58 5.67 1.01 26.06
N LEU A 59 6.79 0.69 25.41
CA LEU A 59 7.86 -0.11 25.99
C LEU A 59 8.61 0.62 27.12
N ILE A 60 8.84 1.93 26.98
CA ILE A 60 9.37 2.77 28.08
C ILE A 60 8.43 2.73 29.29
N ALA A 61 7.11 2.87 29.05
CA ALA A 61 6.12 2.81 30.11
C ALA A 61 6.05 1.41 30.75
N LEU A 62 6.23 0.33 29.98
CA LEU A 62 6.31 -1.05 30.48
C LEU A 62 7.47 -1.22 31.45
N VAL A 63 8.69 -0.82 31.06
CA VAL A 63 9.86 -0.91 31.94
C VAL A 63 9.63 -0.09 33.22
N ALA A 64 9.11 1.13 33.10
CA ALA A 64 8.81 1.97 34.26
C ALA A 64 7.74 1.33 35.18
N TRP A 65 6.72 0.70 34.62
CA TRP A 65 5.66 0.03 35.38
C TRP A 65 6.17 -1.19 36.15
N VAL A 66 6.96 -2.06 35.51
CA VAL A 66 7.55 -3.22 36.20
C VAL A 66 8.58 -2.75 37.24
N THR A 67 9.43 -1.77 36.92
CA THR A 67 10.39 -1.18 37.88
C THR A 67 9.69 -0.63 39.12
N LYS A 68 8.56 0.07 38.92
CA LYS A 68 7.72 0.58 40.02
C LYS A 68 7.18 -0.57 40.89
N GLY A 69 6.75 -1.68 40.29
CA GLY A 69 6.31 -2.87 41.01
C GLY A 69 7.42 -3.50 41.86
N VAL A 70 8.62 -3.65 41.29
CA VAL A 70 9.82 -4.12 41.99
C VAL A 70 10.17 -3.21 43.16
N ALA A 71 10.20 -1.90 42.95
CA ALA A 71 10.53 -0.92 43.99
C ALA A 71 9.51 -0.92 45.15
N ARG A 72 8.22 -1.14 44.86
CA ARG A 72 7.17 -1.28 45.88
C ARG A 72 7.17 -2.66 46.53
N GLY A 73 7.70 -3.69 45.88
CA GLY A 73 7.65 -5.08 46.34
C GLY A 73 6.27 -5.73 46.17
N GLU A 74 5.39 -5.09 45.41
CA GLU A 74 4.10 -5.60 44.99
C GLU A 74 3.73 -5.02 43.62
N LEU A 75 3.09 -5.83 42.78
CA LEU A 75 2.50 -5.38 41.52
C LEU A 75 1.00 -5.65 41.56
N LYS A 76 0.21 -4.58 41.48
CA LYS A 76 -1.24 -4.64 41.46
C LYS A 76 -1.71 -4.71 40.01
N VAL A 77 -2.46 -5.75 39.69
CA VAL A 77 -3.03 -5.97 38.35
C VAL A 77 -4.54 -6.06 38.46
N ILE A 78 -5.24 -5.17 37.76
CA ILE A 78 -6.69 -5.15 37.63
C ILE A 78 -7.08 -6.16 36.55
N ARG A 79 -7.92 -7.13 36.94
CA ARG A 79 -8.47 -8.14 36.04
C ARG A 79 -9.71 -7.61 35.33
N THR A 80 -9.78 -7.84 34.03
CA THR A 80 -10.93 -7.46 33.21
C THR A 80 -11.57 -8.68 32.56
N PRO A 81 -12.85 -8.61 32.17
CA PRO A 81 -13.48 -9.67 31.37
C PRO A 81 -12.89 -9.81 29.96
N LEU A 82 -12.02 -8.89 29.52
CA LEU A 82 -11.30 -8.99 28.26
C LEU A 82 -10.02 -9.83 28.37
N ASP A 83 -9.51 -10.10 29.58
CA ASP A 83 -8.24 -10.80 29.76
C ASP A 83 -8.22 -12.16 29.04
N LEU A 84 -9.28 -12.96 29.18
CA LEU A 84 -9.37 -14.29 28.57
C LEU A 84 -9.58 -14.23 27.04
N PRO A 85 -10.52 -13.43 26.48
CA PRO A 85 -10.61 -13.25 25.04
C PRO A 85 -9.34 -12.69 24.39
N ILE A 86 -8.68 -11.70 25.02
CA ILE A 86 -7.41 -11.15 24.51
C ILE A 86 -6.33 -12.23 24.51
N PHE A 87 -6.23 -13.03 25.58
CA PHE A 87 -5.30 -14.15 25.63
C PHE A 87 -5.61 -15.20 24.56
N GLY A 88 -6.88 -15.56 24.38
CA GLY A 88 -7.32 -16.46 23.32
C GLY A 88 -6.93 -15.97 21.93
N LEU A 89 -7.14 -14.67 21.64
CA LEU A 89 -6.71 -14.06 20.39
C LEU A 89 -5.18 -14.06 20.24
N ALA A 90 -4.42 -13.84 21.31
CA ALA A 90 -2.96 -13.93 21.28
C ALA A 90 -2.48 -15.33 20.86
N VAL A 91 -3.10 -16.38 21.41
CA VAL A 91 -2.79 -17.78 21.06
C VAL A 91 -3.16 -18.07 19.61
N ILE A 92 -4.34 -17.62 19.16
CA ILE A 92 -4.76 -17.78 17.76
C ILE A 92 -3.80 -17.10 16.81
N LEU A 93 -3.42 -15.84 17.08
CA LEU A 93 -2.48 -15.08 16.25
C LEU A 93 -1.07 -15.69 16.28
N LEU A 94 -0.63 -16.24 17.41
CA LEU A 94 0.65 -16.94 17.50
C LEU A 94 0.65 -18.18 16.61
N ILE A 95 -0.38 -19.03 16.71
CA ILE A 95 -0.51 -20.24 15.88
C ILE A 95 -0.59 -19.83 14.39
N SER A 96 -1.44 -18.87 14.07
CA SER A 96 -1.60 -18.34 12.70
C SER A 96 -0.28 -17.79 12.15
N SER A 97 0.55 -17.12 12.97
CA SER A 97 1.86 -16.59 12.54
C SER A 97 2.95 -17.67 12.41
N LEU A 98 2.89 -18.74 13.21
CA LEU A 98 3.87 -19.84 13.14
C LEU A 98 3.66 -20.73 11.91
N PHE A 99 2.42 -20.83 11.44
CA PHE A 99 2.03 -21.63 10.28
C PHE A 99 1.65 -20.77 9.06
N SER A 100 2.01 -19.48 9.06
CA SER A 100 1.66 -18.58 7.97
C SER A 100 2.47 -18.87 6.69
N VAL A 101 1.96 -18.36 5.57
CA VAL A 101 2.66 -18.42 4.27
C VAL A 101 3.99 -17.67 4.27
N ASP A 102 4.12 -16.69 5.16
CA ASP A 102 5.33 -15.92 5.43
C ASP A 102 5.41 -15.58 6.94
N MET A 103 6.17 -16.40 7.67
CA MET A 103 6.33 -16.30 9.12
C MET A 103 6.89 -14.94 9.52
N LEU A 104 7.89 -14.44 8.80
CA LEU A 104 8.57 -13.20 9.18
C LEU A 104 7.62 -12.01 9.05
N SER A 105 6.91 -11.92 7.92
CA SER A 105 5.88 -10.89 7.70
C SER A 105 4.77 -10.95 8.75
N SER A 106 4.34 -12.14 9.17
CA SER A 106 3.32 -12.27 10.22
C SER A 106 3.79 -11.81 11.61
N PHE A 107 5.04 -12.04 11.97
CA PHE A 107 5.58 -11.66 13.27
C PHE A 107 5.92 -10.18 13.39
N ILE A 108 6.71 -9.66 12.45
CA ILE A 108 7.29 -8.30 12.51
C ILE A 108 6.78 -7.37 11.41
N GLY A 109 6.19 -7.90 10.34
CA GLY A 109 5.68 -7.13 9.23
C GLY A 109 6.76 -6.77 8.20
N VAL A 110 6.31 -6.67 6.95
CA VAL A 110 7.01 -6.02 5.84
C VAL A 110 6.33 -4.69 5.50
N SER A 111 6.96 -3.87 4.67
CA SER A 111 6.55 -2.51 4.31
C SER A 111 5.03 -2.28 4.29
N GLY A 112 4.53 -1.38 5.14
CA GLY A 112 3.11 -1.01 5.20
C GLY A 112 2.22 -1.84 6.13
N SER A 113 2.67 -3.04 6.54
CA SER A 113 1.86 -3.98 7.34
C SER A 113 2.10 -3.94 8.86
N ALA A 114 3.01 -3.09 9.34
CA ALA A 114 3.50 -3.04 10.73
C ALA A 114 2.43 -2.89 11.84
N THR A 115 1.19 -2.53 11.49
CA THR A 115 0.07 -2.42 12.44
C THR A 115 -0.70 -3.72 12.67
N LYS A 116 -0.46 -4.75 11.85
CA LYS A 116 -1.31 -5.95 11.74
C LYS A 116 -0.59 -7.23 12.17
N THR A 117 0.61 -7.10 12.71
CA THR A 117 1.50 -8.22 13.03
C THR A 117 1.24 -8.76 14.42
N PHE A 118 1.76 -9.95 14.71
CA PHE A 118 1.68 -10.53 16.06
C PHE A 118 2.36 -9.65 17.11
N ILE A 119 3.54 -9.09 16.82
CA ILE A 119 4.23 -8.19 17.75
C ILE A 119 3.43 -6.90 17.95
N ALA A 120 2.81 -6.35 16.91
CA ALA A 120 1.92 -5.21 17.05
C ALA A 120 0.81 -5.48 18.05
N PHE A 121 0.15 -6.63 17.92
CA PHE A 121 -0.88 -7.06 18.84
C PHE A 121 -0.36 -7.16 20.29
N LEU A 122 0.81 -7.75 20.53
CA LEU A 122 1.40 -7.82 21.88
C LEU A 122 1.68 -6.44 22.48
N VAL A 123 2.15 -5.48 21.67
CA VAL A 123 2.37 -4.10 22.12
C VAL A 123 1.04 -3.40 22.39
N TYR A 124 -0.01 -3.66 21.61
CA TYR A 124 -1.36 -3.13 21.86
C TYR A 124 -1.92 -3.64 23.19
N VAL A 125 -1.78 -4.94 23.46
CA VAL A 125 -2.17 -5.55 24.74
C VAL A 125 -1.36 -4.97 25.90
N THR A 126 -0.07 -4.76 25.70
CA THR A 126 0.81 -4.11 26.69
C THR A 126 0.33 -2.69 27.00
N PHE A 127 0.05 -1.88 25.98
CA PHE A 127 -0.47 -0.52 26.13
C PHE A 127 -1.82 -0.52 26.86
N TYR A 128 -2.72 -1.42 26.48
CA TYR A 128 -4.01 -1.61 27.14
C TYR A 128 -3.86 -1.85 28.66
N TYR A 129 -3.00 -2.80 29.07
CA TYR A 129 -2.73 -3.05 30.48
C TYR A 129 -2.04 -1.89 31.17
N LEU A 130 -1.15 -1.17 30.47
CA LEU A 130 -0.49 0.02 31.02
C LEU A 130 -1.48 1.12 31.38
N VAL A 131 -2.43 1.41 30.48
CA VAL A 131 -3.48 2.41 30.73
C VAL A 131 -4.34 1.98 31.92
N ILE A 132 -4.84 0.75 31.92
CA ILE A 132 -5.77 0.25 32.95
C ILE A 132 -5.13 0.20 34.33
N ASN A 133 -3.92 -0.31 34.44
CA ASN A 133 -3.27 -0.50 35.75
C ASN A 133 -2.65 0.77 36.32
N ASN A 134 -2.60 1.84 35.52
CA ASN A 134 -2.04 3.11 35.94
C ASN A 134 -3.06 4.26 35.83
N ILE A 135 -4.34 4.00 35.60
CA ILE A 135 -5.32 5.08 35.54
C ILE A 135 -5.61 5.67 36.93
N THR A 136 -5.79 6.98 37.01
CA THR A 136 -6.24 7.73 38.20
C THR A 136 -7.12 8.89 37.75
N GLU A 137 -7.92 9.49 38.64
CA GLU A 137 -8.74 10.67 38.33
C GLU A 137 -7.94 11.80 37.68
N ARG A 138 -6.73 12.06 38.18
CA ARG A 138 -5.84 13.06 37.58
C ARG A 138 -5.41 12.66 36.18
N ARG A 139 -5.03 11.40 35.98
CA ARG A 139 -4.58 10.88 34.67
C ARG A 139 -5.71 10.86 33.66
N ILE A 140 -6.96 10.60 34.06
CA ILE A 140 -8.15 10.72 33.19
C ILE A 140 -8.21 12.10 32.55
N ARG A 141 -8.12 13.17 33.36
CA ARG A 141 -8.18 14.54 32.83
C ARG A 141 -7.00 14.84 31.90
N ILE A 142 -5.80 14.41 32.27
CA ILE A 142 -4.60 14.60 31.44
C ILE A 142 -4.78 13.90 30.09
N PHE A 143 -5.16 12.63 30.08
CA PHE A 143 -5.33 11.85 28.85
C PHE A 143 -6.48 12.40 28.00
N ALA A 144 -7.59 12.81 28.62
CA ALA A 144 -8.71 13.46 27.93
C ALA A 144 -8.27 14.76 27.23
N TRP A 145 -7.54 15.63 27.94
CA TRP A 145 -7.01 16.87 27.35
C TRP A 145 -6.00 16.61 26.25
N SER A 146 -5.11 15.62 26.40
CA SER A 146 -4.18 15.21 25.35
C SER A 146 -4.91 14.78 24.08
N LEU A 147 -5.97 13.98 24.22
CA LEU A 147 -6.78 13.53 23.09
C LEU A 147 -7.51 14.68 22.40
N ALA A 148 -8.14 15.57 23.18
CA ALA A 148 -8.87 16.72 22.64
C ALA A 148 -7.92 17.72 21.94
N LEU A 149 -6.77 18.03 22.54
CA LEU A 149 -5.78 18.93 21.94
C LEU A 149 -5.18 18.34 20.66
N SER A 150 -4.94 17.02 20.63
CA SER A 150 -4.52 16.32 19.42
C SER A 150 -5.55 16.46 18.28
N ALA A 151 -6.83 16.25 18.59
CA ALA A 151 -7.92 16.41 17.63
C ALA A 151 -8.05 17.85 17.12
N VAL A 152 -7.99 18.85 18.02
CA VAL A 152 -8.02 20.27 17.65
C VAL A 152 -6.84 20.63 16.73
N MET A 153 -5.63 20.13 17.03
CA MET A 153 -4.44 20.35 16.21
C MET A 153 -4.63 19.79 14.79
N ILE A 154 -5.14 18.57 14.67
CA ILE A 154 -5.37 17.94 13.35
C ILE A 154 -6.44 18.68 12.56
N ILE A 155 -7.56 19.04 13.20
CA ILE A 155 -8.63 19.79 12.56
C ILE A 155 -8.12 21.15 12.07
N ALA A 156 -7.37 21.87 12.92
CA ALA A 156 -6.78 23.16 12.55
C ALA A 156 -5.79 23.01 11.38
N TYR A 157 -4.90 22.01 11.45
CA TYR A 157 -3.94 21.73 10.38
C TYR A 157 -4.64 21.38 9.06
N ALA A 158 -5.62 20.47 9.09
CA ALA A 158 -6.37 20.07 7.91
C ALA A 158 -7.18 21.22 7.29
N ALA A 159 -7.77 22.10 8.10
CA ALA A 159 -8.48 23.28 7.62
C ALA A 159 -7.55 24.21 6.83
N LEU A 160 -6.35 24.48 7.36
CA LEU A 160 -5.34 25.30 6.70
C LEU A 160 -4.83 24.62 5.42
N GLN A 161 -4.55 23.32 5.48
CA GLN A 161 -4.02 22.55 4.37
C GLN A 161 -4.98 22.50 3.17
N ILE A 162 -6.26 22.20 3.41
CA ILE A 162 -7.29 22.14 2.36
C ILE A 162 -7.56 23.53 1.76
N SER A 163 -7.33 24.58 2.55
CA SER A 163 -7.41 25.98 2.11
C SER A 163 -6.15 26.45 1.35
N GLY A 164 -5.15 25.58 1.13
CA GLY A 164 -3.91 25.89 0.43
C GLY A 164 -2.88 26.68 1.25
N ILE A 165 -3.07 26.78 2.57
CA ILE A 165 -2.15 27.44 3.49
C ILE A 165 -1.19 26.39 4.07
N PHE A 166 -0.01 26.28 3.48
CA PHE A 166 1.02 25.31 3.89
C PHE A 166 1.89 25.87 5.02
N VAL A 167 1.61 25.46 6.25
CA VAL A 167 2.32 25.94 7.46
C VAL A 167 3.69 25.30 7.65
N LEU A 168 3.86 24.06 7.19
CA LEU A 168 5.09 23.29 7.42
C LEU A 168 6.09 23.45 6.26
N PRO A 169 7.41 23.53 6.55
CA PRO A 169 8.42 23.85 5.55
C PRO A 169 8.78 22.68 4.62
N PHE A 170 8.33 21.46 4.92
CA PHE A 170 8.71 20.25 4.20
C PHE A 170 8.04 20.15 2.81
N SER A 171 8.76 19.67 1.79
CA SER A 171 8.21 19.52 0.43
C SER A 171 7.02 18.56 0.38
N LEU A 172 7.09 17.44 1.14
CA LEU A 172 6.01 16.46 1.27
C LEU A 172 4.69 17.08 1.74
N THR A 173 4.75 18.15 2.54
CA THR A 173 3.57 18.80 3.11
C THR A 173 2.99 19.89 2.22
N ARG A 174 3.54 20.14 1.02
CA ARG A 174 3.05 21.18 0.10
C ARG A 174 2.05 20.64 -0.93
N VAL A 175 1.10 19.84 -0.46
CA VAL A 175 0.03 19.24 -1.29
C VAL A 175 -1.28 19.31 -0.52
N THR A 176 -2.36 19.82 -1.12
CA THR A 176 -3.64 20.08 -0.42
C THR A 176 -4.28 18.85 0.22
N SER A 177 -3.99 17.66 -0.29
CA SER A 177 -4.46 16.36 0.24
C SER A 177 -3.65 15.84 1.42
N PHE A 178 -2.44 16.37 1.66
CA PHE A 178 -1.57 15.89 2.72
C PHE A 178 -2.21 16.07 4.09
N ASN A 179 -2.20 15.03 4.92
CA ASN A 179 -2.61 15.15 6.31
C ASN A 179 -1.88 14.10 7.16
N PRO A 180 -1.66 14.33 8.46
CA PRO A 180 -0.93 13.38 9.30
C PRO A 180 -1.69 12.08 9.55
N ILE A 181 -3.02 12.05 9.38
CA ILE A 181 -3.83 10.86 9.67
C ILE A 181 -3.59 9.77 8.62
N GLY A 182 -3.51 10.12 7.34
CA GLY A 182 -3.46 9.14 6.27
C GLY A 182 -4.09 9.66 4.98
N SER A 183 -4.91 8.79 4.38
CA SER A 183 -5.75 9.15 3.25
C SER A 183 -6.84 10.15 3.63
N SER A 184 -7.48 10.79 2.64
CA SER A 184 -8.63 11.67 2.84
C SER A 184 -9.81 10.92 3.47
N SER A 185 -10.01 9.64 3.12
CA SER A 185 -10.98 8.76 3.79
C SER A 185 -10.65 8.57 5.27
N SER A 186 -9.39 8.28 5.59
CA SER A 186 -8.96 8.12 7.00
C SER A 186 -9.13 9.41 7.80
N LEU A 187 -8.83 10.57 7.21
CA LEU A 187 -9.07 11.88 7.83
C LEU A 187 -10.57 12.11 8.09
N GLY A 188 -11.43 11.79 7.11
CA GLY A 188 -12.88 11.87 7.27
C GLY A 188 -13.40 10.98 8.40
N VAL A 189 -12.94 9.73 8.47
CA VAL A 189 -13.26 8.80 9.56
C VAL A 189 -12.80 9.33 10.92
N TYR A 190 -11.58 9.86 11.01
CA TYR A 190 -11.04 10.43 12.24
C TYR A 190 -11.86 11.65 12.70
N ILE A 191 -12.13 12.61 11.81
CA ILE A 191 -12.90 13.81 12.15
C ILE A 191 -14.32 13.43 12.58
N ALA A 192 -14.99 12.53 11.85
CA ALA A 192 -16.31 12.03 12.23
C ALA A 192 -16.30 11.41 13.63
N ALA A 193 -15.26 10.65 13.99
CA ALA A 193 -15.12 10.04 15.31
C ALA A 193 -14.90 11.07 16.43
N VAL A 194 -14.10 12.12 16.20
CA VAL A 194 -13.79 13.09 17.27
C VAL A 194 -14.89 14.13 17.49
N LEU A 195 -15.77 14.38 16.52
CA LEU A 195 -16.84 15.39 16.64
C LEU A 195 -17.77 15.14 17.85
N PRO A 196 -18.36 13.93 18.05
CA PRO A 196 -19.19 13.65 19.22
C PRO A 196 -18.41 13.81 20.54
N LEU A 197 -17.13 13.41 20.56
CA LEU A 197 -16.27 13.57 21.73
C LEU A 197 -16.07 15.06 22.07
N LEU A 198 -15.68 15.88 21.10
CA LEU A 198 -15.46 17.32 21.29
C LEU A 198 -16.76 18.03 21.70
N ALA A 199 -17.90 17.61 21.15
CA ALA A 199 -19.22 18.19 21.46
C ALA A 199 -19.63 18.03 22.93
N VAL A 200 -19.18 16.96 23.60
CA VAL A 200 -19.49 16.70 25.02
C VAL A 200 -18.27 16.88 25.96
N PHE A 201 -17.12 17.30 25.42
CA PHE A 201 -15.85 17.28 26.15
C PHE A 201 -15.83 18.19 27.38
N ILE A 202 -16.26 19.44 27.23
CA ILE A 202 -16.18 20.43 28.31
C ILE A 202 -17.10 20.10 29.49
N PRO A 203 -18.39 19.77 29.30
CA PRO A 203 -19.20 19.35 30.43
C PRO A 203 -18.69 18.04 31.06
N ALA A 204 -17.92 17.24 30.32
CA ALA A 204 -17.31 16.01 30.82
C ALA A 204 -16.02 16.20 31.64
N VAL A 205 -15.26 17.29 31.46
CA VAL A 205 -13.94 17.46 32.11
C VAL A 205 -13.90 18.65 33.08
N MET A 206 -14.78 19.64 32.93
CA MET A 206 -14.80 20.87 33.73
C MET A 206 -16.03 20.97 34.65
N TYR A 207 -16.61 19.82 35.04
CA TYR A 207 -17.82 19.81 35.86
C TYR A 207 -17.57 20.35 37.27
N GLY A 208 -18.21 21.48 37.61
CA GLY A 208 -18.12 22.07 38.95
C GLY A 208 -16.90 22.97 39.21
N GLU A 209 -16.01 23.17 38.23
CA GLU A 209 -14.87 24.08 38.33
C GLU A 209 -15.28 25.51 37.95
N GLY A 210 -15.52 26.37 38.94
CA GLY A 210 -15.98 27.75 38.67
C GLY A 210 -16.11 28.65 39.89
N LYS A 211 -15.18 28.60 40.83
CA LYS A 211 -15.22 29.46 42.03
C LYS A 211 -14.59 30.84 41.81
N SER A 212 -13.58 30.96 40.92
CA SER A 212 -12.90 32.24 40.63
C SER A 212 -13.28 32.84 39.27
N PHE A 213 -13.17 34.17 39.15
CA PHE A 213 -13.44 34.90 37.90
C PHE A 213 -12.53 34.45 36.74
N LEU A 214 -11.24 34.26 37.01
CA LEU A 214 -10.25 33.81 36.01
C LEU A 214 -10.60 32.43 35.43
N GLN A 215 -11.00 31.48 36.27
CA GLN A 215 -11.40 30.13 35.83
C GLN A 215 -12.64 30.17 34.92
N LYS A 216 -13.60 31.06 35.19
CA LYS A 216 -14.78 31.23 34.32
C LYS A 216 -14.38 31.73 32.93
N ILE A 217 -13.45 32.69 32.86
CA ILE A 217 -12.91 33.18 31.57
C ILE A 217 -12.21 32.05 30.81
N ILE A 218 -11.34 31.29 31.48
CA ILE A 218 -10.63 30.16 30.87
C ILE A 218 -11.61 29.14 30.29
N VAL A 219 -12.66 28.77 31.04
CA VAL A 219 -13.69 27.84 30.56
C VAL A 219 -14.43 28.39 29.34
N ILE A 220 -14.73 29.69 29.30
CA ILE A 220 -15.37 30.33 28.13
C ILE A 220 -14.46 30.27 26.91
N LEU A 221 -13.18 30.60 27.06
CA LEU A 221 -12.20 30.55 25.96
C LEU A 221 -12.03 29.12 25.43
N LEU A 222 -11.97 28.13 26.32
CA LEU A 222 -11.92 26.72 25.93
C LEU A 222 -13.20 26.26 25.22
N LYS A 223 -14.38 26.73 25.66
CA LYS A 223 -15.67 26.53 24.96
C LYS A 223 -15.65 27.09 23.56
N ALA A 224 -15.15 28.31 23.40
CA ALA A 224 -15.03 28.95 22.09
C ALA A 224 -14.07 28.16 21.19
N LEU A 225 -12.88 27.81 21.67
CA LEU A 225 -11.88 27.06 20.92
C LEU A 225 -12.42 25.70 20.44
N LEU A 226 -13.03 24.92 21.34
CA LEU A 226 -13.58 23.61 20.99
C LEU A 226 -14.80 23.72 20.06
N SER A 227 -15.63 24.76 20.21
CA SER A 227 -16.74 25.00 19.27
C SER A 227 -16.23 25.38 17.88
N ILE A 228 -15.20 26.22 17.79
CA ILE A 228 -14.54 26.55 16.51
C ILE A 228 -13.96 25.29 15.87
N ALA A 229 -13.31 24.43 16.65
CA ALA A 229 -12.80 23.16 16.16
C ALA A 229 -13.92 22.24 15.66
N VAL A 230 -15.06 22.16 16.36
CA VAL A 230 -16.23 21.40 15.90
C VAL A 230 -16.77 21.96 14.57
N LEU A 231 -16.91 23.27 14.45
CA LEU A 231 -17.36 23.91 13.21
C LEU A 231 -16.38 23.71 12.05
N ALA A 232 -15.08 23.85 12.30
CA ALA A 232 -14.04 23.55 11.32
C ALA A 232 -14.03 22.08 10.91
N GLY A 233 -14.24 21.16 11.86
CA GLY A 233 -14.38 19.73 11.58
C GLY A 233 -15.59 19.42 10.69
N LEU A 234 -16.75 20.02 10.98
CA LEU A 234 -17.94 19.90 10.13
C LEU A 234 -17.69 20.46 8.72
N PHE A 235 -17.01 21.59 8.60
CA PHE A 235 -16.62 22.16 7.32
C PHE A 235 -15.67 21.24 6.54
N ILE A 236 -14.68 20.64 7.20
CA ILE A 236 -13.79 19.67 6.55
C ILE A 236 -14.56 18.43 6.10
N LEU A 237 -15.47 17.88 6.92
CA LEU A 237 -16.30 16.74 6.48
C LEU A 237 -17.15 17.09 5.26
N PHE A 238 -17.65 18.31 5.18
CA PHE A 238 -18.34 18.81 3.99
C PHE A 238 -17.43 18.81 2.75
N LEU A 239 -16.18 19.28 2.87
CA LEU A 239 -15.21 19.23 1.76
C LEU A 239 -14.79 17.81 1.40
N LEU A 240 -14.77 16.90 2.38
CA LEU A 240 -14.44 15.49 2.21
C LEU A 240 -15.66 14.62 1.86
N ASN A 241 -16.79 15.19 1.42
CA ASN A 241 -18.06 14.48 1.20
C ASN A 241 -17.91 13.16 0.43
N LYS A 242 -17.08 13.14 -0.63
CA LYS A 242 -16.82 11.93 -1.45
C LYS A 242 -16.11 10.79 -0.70
N PHE A 243 -15.47 11.09 0.43
CA PHE A 243 -14.66 10.17 1.22
C PHE A 243 -15.32 9.81 2.57
N VAL A 244 -16.49 10.38 2.89
CA VAL A 244 -17.16 10.20 4.19
C VAL A 244 -18.38 9.30 4.02
N PHE A 245 -18.43 8.23 4.82
CA PHE A 245 -19.63 7.40 4.91
C PHE A 245 -20.62 7.98 5.94
N TRP A 246 -21.44 8.93 5.48
CA TRP A 246 -22.37 9.71 6.30
C TRP A 246 -23.26 8.92 7.28
N PRO A 247 -23.82 7.74 6.94
CA PRO A 247 -24.62 6.98 7.88
C PRO A 247 -23.88 6.66 9.19
N ILE A 248 -22.60 6.29 9.12
CA ILE A 248 -21.81 5.98 10.33
C ILE A 248 -21.50 7.25 11.13
N ALA A 249 -21.19 8.37 10.47
CA ALA A 249 -20.97 9.64 11.15
C ALA A 249 -22.21 10.09 11.96
N VAL A 250 -23.40 9.91 11.38
CA VAL A 250 -24.69 10.23 12.05
C VAL A 250 -24.96 9.27 13.22
N ILE A 251 -24.69 7.97 13.07
CA ILE A 251 -24.94 6.97 14.14
C ILE A 251 -24.24 7.37 15.45
N GLY A 252 -22.98 7.81 15.40
CA GLY A 252 -22.26 8.17 16.62
C GLY A 252 -22.89 9.34 17.37
N ILE A 253 -23.28 10.42 16.68
CA ILE A 253 -23.94 11.56 17.34
C ILE A 253 -25.37 11.21 17.79
N VAL A 254 -26.08 10.34 17.06
CA VAL A 254 -27.39 9.82 17.48
C VAL A 254 -27.28 9.06 18.80
N ILE A 255 -26.25 8.23 18.98
CA ILE A 255 -25.99 7.56 20.26
C ILE A 255 -25.85 8.60 21.38
N VAL A 256 -25.04 9.64 21.19
CA VAL A 256 -24.88 10.72 22.18
C VAL A 256 -26.23 11.37 22.51
N LEU A 257 -27.04 11.71 21.50
CA LEU A 257 -28.34 12.32 21.69
C LEU A 257 -29.35 11.40 22.40
N ILE A 258 -29.39 10.10 22.07
CA ILE A 258 -30.28 9.15 22.75
C ILE A 258 -29.99 9.15 24.25
N PHE A 259 -28.72 9.06 24.67
CA PHE A 259 -28.37 9.05 26.09
C PHE A 259 -28.68 10.38 26.81
N ILE A 260 -28.54 11.52 26.12
CA ILE A 260 -28.88 12.85 26.66
C ILE A 260 -30.41 13.01 26.77
N LEU A 261 -31.16 12.68 25.72
CA LEU A 261 -32.62 12.84 25.65
C LEU A 261 -33.34 11.87 26.58
N SER A 262 -32.82 10.65 26.73
CA SER A 262 -33.30 9.69 27.74
C SER A 262 -32.93 10.07 29.18
N LYS A 263 -32.25 11.20 29.40
CA LYS A 263 -31.77 11.69 30.70
C LYS A 263 -30.87 10.71 31.45
N ILE A 264 -30.24 9.77 30.74
CA ILE A 264 -29.27 8.83 31.31
C ILE A 264 -27.95 9.57 31.61
N VAL A 265 -27.58 10.47 30.69
CA VAL A 265 -26.50 11.45 30.85
C VAL A 265 -27.12 12.84 30.88
N THR A 266 -26.88 13.58 31.96
CA THR A 266 -27.50 14.90 32.15
C THR A 266 -26.51 16.03 31.86
N LEU A 267 -26.80 16.84 30.84
CA LEU A 267 -26.05 18.06 30.51
C LEU A 267 -26.82 19.31 30.94
N LYS A 268 -26.11 20.42 31.14
CA LYS A 268 -26.76 21.74 31.25
C LYS A 268 -27.40 22.10 29.91
N GLN A 269 -28.48 22.87 29.93
CA GLN A 269 -29.22 23.25 28.72
C GLN A 269 -28.33 23.93 27.66
N ALA A 270 -27.39 24.78 28.08
CA ALA A 270 -26.44 25.42 27.16
C ALA A 270 -25.46 24.41 26.54
N ASP A 271 -25.09 23.35 27.27
CA ASP A 271 -24.11 22.35 26.82
C ASP A 271 -24.75 21.27 25.92
N SER A 272 -26.08 21.11 25.93
CA SER A 272 -26.79 20.20 25.02
C SER A 272 -26.98 20.75 23.60
N VAL A 273 -26.78 22.06 23.38
CA VAL A 273 -26.97 22.69 22.06
C VAL A 273 -25.97 22.17 21.04
N LEU A 274 -24.70 22.05 21.43
CA LEU A 274 -23.63 21.70 20.48
C LEU A 274 -23.81 20.29 19.88
N PRO A 275 -24.09 19.22 20.65
CA PRO A 275 -24.43 17.92 20.07
C PRO A 275 -25.63 17.94 19.10
N VAL A 276 -26.66 18.74 19.41
CA VAL A 276 -27.85 18.88 18.54
C VAL A 276 -27.48 19.58 17.23
N VAL A 277 -26.68 20.65 17.28
CA VAL A 277 -26.20 21.34 16.08
C VAL A 277 -25.36 20.41 15.20
N VAL A 278 -24.43 19.66 15.80
CA VAL A 278 -23.63 18.65 15.09
C VAL A 278 -24.54 17.64 14.39
N PHE A 279 -25.54 17.10 15.09
CA PHE A 279 -26.50 16.18 14.49
C PHE A 279 -27.28 16.80 13.32
N LEU A 280 -27.84 18.00 13.48
CA LEU A 280 -28.60 18.66 12.43
C LEU A 280 -27.75 18.90 11.19
N VAL A 281 -26.50 19.36 11.36
CA VAL A 281 -25.57 19.58 10.24
C VAL A 281 -25.23 18.26 9.55
N LEU A 282 -24.93 17.19 10.30
CA LEU A 282 -24.64 15.87 9.71
C LEU A 282 -25.85 15.27 8.97
N ILE A 283 -27.09 15.50 9.46
CA ILE A 283 -28.31 15.12 8.75
C ILE A 283 -28.50 15.94 7.48
N ILE A 284 -28.23 17.25 7.51
CA ILE A 284 -28.27 18.10 6.32
C ILE A 284 -27.28 17.57 5.27
N PHE A 285 -26.06 17.16 5.67
CA PHE A 285 -25.10 16.57 4.75
C PHE A 285 -25.54 15.20 4.21
N LEU A 286 -26.10 14.33 5.06
CA LEU A 286 -26.65 13.04 4.66
C LEU A 286 -27.80 13.17 3.64
N VAL A 287 -28.77 14.06 3.90
CA VAL A 287 -29.95 14.28 3.05
C VAL A 287 -29.60 15.09 1.81
N GLY A 288 -28.72 16.08 1.97
CA GLY A 288 -28.25 16.95 0.91
C GLY A 288 -27.44 16.22 -0.17
N GLY A 289 -26.83 15.09 0.18
CA GLY A 289 -26.04 14.30 -0.74
C GLY A 289 -24.77 15.03 -1.20
N ASN A 290 -24.34 14.74 -2.44
CA ASN A 290 -23.11 15.27 -3.02
C ASN A 290 -23.29 16.70 -3.58
N PHE A 291 -23.55 17.69 -2.71
CA PHE A 291 -23.50 19.10 -3.13
C PHE A 291 -22.05 19.51 -3.45
N ASN A 292 -21.71 19.59 -4.73
CA ASN A 292 -20.42 20.12 -5.20
C ASN A 292 -20.41 21.66 -5.16
N LEU A 293 -20.63 22.28 -4.00
CA LEU A 293 -20.52 23.73 -3.85
C LEU A 293 -19.05 24.19 -3.94
N VAL A 294 -18.11 23.33 -3.53
CA VAL A 294 -16.67 23.55 -3.59
C VAL A 294 -16.00 22.23 -3.96
N THR A 295 -15.31 22.16 -5.10
CA THR A 295 -14.54 20.98 -5.51
C THR A 295 -13.09 21.12 -5.06
N ALA A 296 -12.76 20.55 -3.90
CA ALA A 296 -11.36 20.32 -3.58
C ALA A 296 -10.78 19.31 -4.59
N GLN A 297 -9.71 19.66 -5.29
CA GLN A 297 -8.99 18.73 -6.17
C GLN A 297 -8.20 17.74 -5.31
N LEU A 298 -8.90 16.72 -4.82
CA LEU A 298 -8.33 15.64 -4.03
C LEU A 298 -8.06 14.42 -4.92
N PRO A 299 -6.95 13.69 -4.70
CA PRO A 299 -6.62 12.50 -5.48
C PRO A 299 -7.68 11.41 -5.28
N THR A 300 -7.90 10.62 -6.32
CA THR A 300 -8.79 9.46 -6.25
C THR A 300 -8.16 8.36 -5.41
N GLU A 301 -8.86 7.91 -4.37
CA GLU A 301 -8.45 6.74 -3.60
C GLU A 301 -8.97 5.47 -4.26
N VAL A 302 -8.07 4.52 -4.48
CA VAL A 302 -8.40 3.20 -5.01
C VAL A 302 -8.44 2.19 -3.87
N SER A 303 -9.43 1.31 -3.88
CA SER A 303 -9.58 0.22 -2.89
C SER A 303 -10.25 -0.96 -3.55
N LEU A 304 -10.11 -2.14 -2.95
CA LEU A 304 -10.88 -3.30 -3.37
C LEU A 304 -12.37 -3.04 -3.23
N THR A 305 -13.16 -3.71 -4.07
CA THR A 305 -14.60 -3.77 -3.86
C THR A 305 -14.93 -4.75 -2.75
N ARG A 306 -16.06 -4.53 -2.10
CA ARG A 306 -16.56 -5.37 -1.01
C ARG A 306 -16.86 -6.79 -1.48
N SER A 307 -17.42 -6.92 -2.69
CA SER A 307 -17.71 -8.22 -3.29
C SER A 307 -16.44 -9.02 -3.54
N LEU A 308 -15.40 -8.38 -4.07
CA LEU A 308 -14.11 -9.03 -4.29
C LEU A 308 -13.42 -9.39 -2.97
N SER A 309 -13.44 -8.47 -1.99
CA SER A 309 -12.91 -8.73 -0.64
C SER A 309 -13.59 -9.93 0.02
N TRP A 310 -14.92 -10.04 -0.11
CA TRP A 310 -15.67 -11.20 0.37
C TRP A 310 -15.31 -12.49 -0.38
N ASN A 311 -15.16 -12.44 -1.70
CA ASN A 311 -14.77 -13.61 -2.49
C ASN A 311 -13.40 -14.13 -2.08
N ILE A 312 -12.40 -13.25 -1.94
CA ILE A 312 -11.06 -13.60 -1.46
C ILE A 312 -11.13 -14.22 -0.06
N ALA A 313 -11.87 -13.60 0.86
CA ALA A 313 -12.04 -14.13 2.21
C ALA A 313 -12.71 -15.52 2.20
N LYS A 314 -13.73 -15.71 1.36
CA LYS A 314 -14.44 -16.98 1.21
C LYS A 314 -13.54 -18.08 0.65
N GLU A 315 -12.77 -17.80 -0.42
CA GLU A 315 -11.85 -18.78 -1.00
C GLU A 315 -10.71 -19.11 -0.03
N SER A 316 -10.15 -18.11 0.66
CA SER A 316 -9.14 -18.33 1.70
C SER A 316 -9.65 -19.24 2.81
N LEU A 317 -10.88 -19.02 3.28
CA LEU A 317 -11.50 -19.83 4.34
C LEU A 317 -11.74 -21.29 3.92
N LYS A 318 -11.92 -21.59 2.63
CA LYS A 318 -12.04 -22.98 2.17
C LYS A 318 -10.74 -23.77 2.34
N HIS A 319 -9.60 -23.09 2.24
CA HIS A 319 -8.28 -23.72 2.37
C HIS A 319 -7.81 -23.72 3.82
N ASP A 320 -7.85 -22.57 4.50
CA ASP A 320 -7.33 -22.38 5.86
C ASP A 320 -8.43 -21.84 6.81
N PRO A 321 -9.44 -22.66 7.17
CA PRO A 321 -10.67 -22.18 7.82
C PRO A 321 -10.46 -21.62 9.23
N LEU A 322 -9.53 -22.19 10.00
CA LEU A 322 -9.39 -21.88 11.43
C LEU A 322 -8.44 -20.72 11.69
N PHE A 323 -7.28 -20.72 11.03
CA PHE A 323 -6.17 -19.81 11.32
C PHE A 323 -5.80 -18.87 10.17
N GLY A 324 -6.41 -19.03 8.98
CA GLY A 324 -6.12 -18.21 7.81
C GLY A 324 -4.67 -18.33 7.33
N SER A 325 -4.27 -17.43 6.43
CA SER A 325 -2.94 -17.41 5.81
C SER A 325 -1.82 -16.87 6.72
N GLY A 326 -2.16 -16.25 7.85
CA GLY A 326 -1.25 -15.51 8.72
C GLY A 326 -1.63 -14.03 8.84
N PRO A 327 -1.38 -13.38 9.99
CA PRO A 327 -1.53 -11.92 10.10
C PRO A 327 -0.61 -11.22 9.10
N ALA A 328 -1.03 -10.05 8.60
CA ALA A 328 -0.25 -9.25 7.64
C ALA A 328 0.08 -9.92 6.29
N THR A 329 -0.64 -10.98 5.87
CA THR A 329 -0.41 -11.68 4.59
C THR A 329 -1.60 -11.61 3.62
N PHE A 330 -2.41 -10.54 3.68
CA PHE A 330 -3.61 -10.45 2.82
C PHE A 330 -3.25 -10.33 1.33
N ASP A 331 -2.11 -9.73 1.00
CA ASP A 331 -1.53 -9.68 -0.33
C ASP A 331 -1.36 -11.07 -0.96
N TYR A 332 -0.89 -12.07 -0.19
CA TYR A 332 -0.79 -13.46 -0.65
C TYR A 332 -2.16 -14.08 -0.97
N ALA A 333 -3.18 -13.79 -0.15
CA ALA A 333 -4.54 -14.23 -0.40
C ALA A 333 -5.14 -13.52 -1.62
N PHE A 334 -4.86 -12.22 -1.78
CA PHE A 334 -5.32 -11.42 -2.91
C PHE A 334 -4.80 -11.99 -4.23
N VAL A 335 -3.48 -12.16 -4.37
CA VAL A 335 -2.90 -12.57 -5.65
C VAL A 335 -3.32 -13.98 -6.08
N LYS A 336 -3.65 -14.84 -5.12
CA LYS A 336 -4.10 -16.22 -5.36
C LYS A 336 -5.60 -16.33 -5.67
N TYR A 337 -6.42 -15.41 -5.15
CA TYR A 337 -7.89 -15.56 -5.14
C TYR A 337 -8.67 -14.37 -5.75
N ARG A 338 -7.99 -13.38 -6.35
CA ARG A 338 -8.67 -12.21 -6.97
C ARG A 338 -9.56 -12.60 -8.17
N GLY A 339 -9.18 -13.64 -8.91
CA GLY A 339 -9.94 -14.22 -10.02
C GLY A 339 -9.90 -13.39 -11.32
N SER A 340 -10.13 -14.06 -12.45
CA SER A 340 -10.08 -13.45 -13.79
C SER A 340 -11.07 -12.29 -14.00
N GLY A 341 -12.19 -12.28 -13.28
CA GLY A 341 -13.14 -11.17 -13.32
C GLY A 341 -12.53 -9.83 -12.89
N PHE A 342 -11.54 -9.83 -12.00
CA PHE A 342 -10.80 -8.62 -11.60
C PHE A 342 -9.94 -8.08 -12.74
N ASN A 343 -9.46 -8.94 -13.65
CA ASN A 343 -8.54 -8.55 -14.72
C ASN A 343 -9.15 -7.65 -15.79
N ILE A 344 -10.49 -7.56 -15.83
CA ILE A 344 -11.22 -6.67 -16.72
C ILE A 344 -11.18 -5.22 -16.20
N SER A 345 -10.94 -5.02 -14.90
CA SER A 345 -10.89 -3.69 -14.29
C SER A 345 -9.65 -2.89 -14.73
N GLU A 346 -9.70 -1.56 -14.57
CA GLU A 346 -8.56 -0.67 -14.80
C GLU A 346 -7.40 -0.92 -13.81
N LEU A 347 -7.69 -1.56 -12.66
CA LEU A 347 -6.73 -1.83 -11.58
C LEU A 347 -6.15 -3.25 -11.63
N TRP A 348 -6.32 -3.98 -12.73
CA TRP A 348 -5.92 -5.39 -12.85
C TRP A 348 -4.44 -5.66 -12.53
N ASN A 349 -3.58 -4.68 -12.78
CA ASN A 349 -2.14 -4.72 -12.54
C ASN A 349 -1.75 -4.28 -11.10
N VAL A 350 -2.72 -3.89 -10.27
CA VAL A 350 -2.48 -3.49 -8.88
C VAL A 350 -2.63 -4.70 -7.96
N ARG A 351 -1.64 -4.90 -7.09
CA ARG A 351 -1.70 -5.87 -5.98
C ARG A 351 -2.13 -5.15 -4.70
N PHE A 352 -3.26 -5.55 -4.14
CA PHE A 352 -3.79 -4.99 -2.90
C PHE A 352 -3.30 -5.77 -1.68
N ASP A 353 -2.85 -5.06 -0.66
CA ASP A 353 -2.36 -5.58 0.62
C ASP A 353 -3.43 -5.54 1.74
N THR A 354 -4.60 -5.01 1.44
CA THR A 354 -5.70 -4.80 2.38
C THR A 354 -7.06 -5.09 1.76
N ALA A 355 -7.98 -5.62 2.58
CA ALA A 355 -9.36 -5.82 2.17
C ALA A 355 -10.20 -4.54 2.35
N GLN A 356 -11.35 -4.46 1.67
CA GLN A 356 -12.37 -3.45 1.98
C GLN A 356 -13.19 -3.89 3.19
N GLY A 357 -12.64 -3.63 4.37
CA GLY A 357 -13.21 -3.96 5.67
C GLY A 357 -12.42 -5.04 6.42
N VAL A 358 -12.05 -4.73 7.67
CA VAL A 358 -11.22 -5.57 8.54
C VAL A 358 -11.84 -6.94 8.79
N GLY A 359 -13.17 -7.09 8.72
CA GLY A 359 -13.83 -8.38 8.87
C GLY A 359 -13.44 -9.39 7.78
N PHE A 360 -13.39 -8.96 6.52
CA PHE A 360 -12.96 -9.84 5.41
C PHE A 360 -11.46 -10.12 5.47
N GLU A 361 -10.69 -9.10 5.85
CA GLU A 361 -9.25 -9.27 6.04
C GLU A 361 -8.94 -10.30 7.13
N LEU A 362 -9.58 -10.21 8.30
CA LEU A 362 -9.40 -11.15 9.40
C LEU A 362 -9.83 -12.57 9.03
N LEU A 363 -10.88 -12.74 8.21
CA LEU A 363 -11.26 -14.07 7.72
C LEU A 363 -10.19 -14.69 6.81
N ALA A 364 -9.60 -13.91 5.93
CA ALA A 364 -8.53 -14.39 5.05
C ALA A 364 -7.23 -14.67 5.83
N THR A 365 -6.88 -13.80 6.77
CA THR A 365 -5.56 -13.79 7.42
C THR A 365 -5.50 -14.57 8.74
N VAL A 366 -6.54 -14.50 9.57
CA VAL A 366 -6.57 -15.12 10.92
C VAL A 366 -7.69 -16.17 11.06
N GLY A 367 -8.46 -16.41 9.98
CA GLY A 367 -9.50 -17.42 9.93
C GLY A 367 -10.74 -17.11 10.78
N ALA A 368 -11.67 -18.08 10.82
CA ALA A 368 -12.94 -17.93 11.53
C ALA A 368 -12.76 -17.78 13.05
N LEU A 369 -11.77 -18.44 13.65
CA LEU A 369 -11.50 -18.33 15.09
C LEU A 369 -11.03 -16.93 15.47
N GLY A 370 -10.13 -16.34 14.67
CA GLY A 370 -9.65 -14.98 14.87
C GLY A 370 -10.79 -13.97 14.80
N LEU A 371 -11.62 -14.04 13.74
CA LEU A 371 -12.78 -13.16 13.59
C LEU A 371 -13.76 -13.33 14.76
N PHE A 372 -14.09 -14.57 15.13
CA PHE A 372 -15.01 -14.84 16.24
C PHE A 372 -14.49 -14.26 17.55
N CYS A 373 -13.20 -14.43 17.85
CA CYS A 373 -12.61 -13.89 19.07
C CYS A 373 -12.62 -12.35 19.08
N MET A 374 -12.36 -11.70 17.94
CA MET A 374 -12.49 -10.25 17.78
C MET A 374 -13.93 -9.77 17.98
N PHE A 375 -14.92 -10.50 17.46
CA PHE A 375 -16.33 -10.21 17.68
C PHE A 375 -16.72 -10.31 19.16
N VAL A 376 -16.24 -11.34 19.87
CA VAL A 376 -16.46 -11.49 21.32
C VAL A 376 -15.85 -10.33 22.09
N ILE A 377 -14.63 -9.92 21.78
CA ILE A 377 -13.98 -8.74 22.40
C ILE A 377 -14.83 -7.49 22.18
N ALA A 378 -15.25 -7.23 20.94
CA ALA A 378 -16.08 -6.07 20.60
C ALA A 378 -17.42 -6.08 21.36
N LEU A 379 -18.10 -7.23 21.42
CA LEU A 379 -19.35 -7.39 22.16
C LEU A 379 -19.17 -7.11 23.65
N ILE A 380 -18.09 -7.61 24.26
CA ILE A 380 -17.79 -7.36 25.69
C ILE A 380 -17.55 -5.87 25.93
N VAL A 381 -16.74 -5.20 25.10
CA VAL A 381 -16.48 -3.75 25.22
C VAL A 381 -17.79 -2.96 25.13
N VAL A 382 -18.61 -3.24 24.12
CA VAL A 382 -19.91 -2.58 23.92
C VAL A 382 -20.84 -2.82 25.10
N SER A 383 -20.94 -4.07 25.56
CA SER A 383 -21.83 -4.45 26.66
C SER A 383 -21.44 -3.76 27.96
N ILE A 384 -20.15 -3.72 28.30
CA ILE A 384 -19.67 -3.11 29.54
C ILE A 384 -19.80 -1.59 29.49
N ALA A 385 -19.48 -0.96 28.35
CA ALA A 385 -19.68 0.48 28.18
C ALA A 385 -21.15 0.86 28.33
N PHE A 386 -22.07 0.11 27.70
CA PHE A 386 -23.51 0.33 27.81
C PHE A 386 -24.02 0.16 29.25
N ILE A 387 -23.59 -0.91 29.93
CA ILE A 387 -23.93 -1.14 31.35
C ILE A 387 -23.43 0.01 32.22
N TYR A 388 -22.21 0.51 31.98
CA TYR A 388 -21.67 1.65 32.72
C TYR A 388 -22.51 2.91 32.52
N LEU A 389 -22.76 3.26 31.26
CA LEU A 389 -23.50 4.49 30.90
C LEU A 389 -24.88 4.50 31.54
N THR A 390 -25.57 3.36 31.57
CA THR A 390 -26.90 3.22 32.14
C THR A 390 -26.90 3.21 33.66
N LYS A 391 -26.02 2.42 34.30
CA LYS A 391 -26.10 2.16 35.75
C LYS A 391 -25.28 3.12 36.62
N SER A 392 -24.33 3.89 36.07
CA SER A 392 -23.37 4.62 36.93
C SER A 392 -24.03 5.79 37.63
N LYS A 393 -23.45 6.27 38.72
CA LYS A 393 -23.84 7.54 39.35
C LYS A 393 -22.86 8.67 39.06
N ALA A 394 -21.65 8.35 38.58
CA ALA A 394 -20.61 9.34 38.27
C ALA A 394 -20.89 10.04 36.93
N GLN A 395 -21.61 11.16 36.96
CA GLN A 395 -22.04 11.90 35.76
C GLN A 395 -20.86 12.41 34.91
N GLU A 396 -19.74 12.79 35.53
CA GLU A 396 -18.53 13.24 34.84
C GLU A 396 -17.97 12.14 33.94
N HIS A 397 -17.64 10.99 34.54
CA HIS A 397 -17.14 9.82 33.82
C HIS A 397 -18.12 9.31 32.78
N LYS A 398 -19.43 9.34 33.06
CA LYS A 398 -20.46 8.97 32.06
C LYS A 398 -20.42 9.85 30.83
N THR A 399 -20.32 11.16 31.00
CA THR A 399 -20.32 12.11 29.89
C THR A 399 -19.07 11.92 29.03
N LEU A 400 -17.91 11.77 29.66
CA LEU A 400 -16.65 11.52 28.95
C LEU A 400 -16.68 10.17 28.22
N LEU A 401 -17.15 9.12 28.91
CA LEU A 401 -17.28 7.78 28.33
C LEU A 401 -18.25 7.80 27.14
N LEU A 402 -19.36 8.55 27.21
CA LEU A 402 -20.32 8.63 26.10
C LEU A 402 -19.67 9.19 24.83
N GLY A 403 -18.84 10.24 24.95
CA GLY A 403 -18.08 10.80 23.83
C GLY A 403 -17.05 9.81 23.26
N ILE A 404 -16.28 9.15 24.12
CA ILE A 404 -15.26 8.16 23.69
C ILE A 404 -15.92 6.92 23.10
N PHE A 405 -17.01 6.44 23.68
CA PHE A 405 -17.76 5.29 23.21
C PHE A 405 -18.38 5.57 21.83
N SER A 406 -18.97 6.75 21.63
CA SER A 406 -19.47 7.19 20.33
C SER A 406 -18.35 7.22 19.27
N ALA A 407 -17.19 7.80 19.61
CA ALA A 407 -16.02 7.83 18.74
C ALA A 407 -15.54 6.41 18.39
N LEU A 408 -15.44 5.52 19.39
CA LEU A 408 -15.03 4.13 19.19
C LEU A 408 -15.98 3.37 18.26
N ILE A 409 -17.30 3.56 18.40
CA ILE A 409 -18.29 2.96 17.51
C ILE A 409 -18.12 3.47 16.06
N ILE A 410 -17.90 4.77 15.87
CA ILE A 410 -17.63 5.33 14.52
C ILE A 410 -16.37 4.67 13.92
N LEU A 411 -15.28 4.58 14.67
CA LEU A 411 -14.02 4.00 14.18
C LEU A 411 -14.19 2.52 13.83
N VAL A 412 -14.81 1.73 14.72
CA VAL A 412 -15.02 0.29 14.51
C VAL A 412 -15.97 0.02 13.35
N LEU A 413 -17.09 0.74 13.24
CA LEU A 413 -18.00 0.57 12.11
C LEU A 413 -17.30 0.94 10.79
N ASN A 414 -16.58 2.06 10.73
CA ASN A 414 -15.83 2.38 9.51
C ASN A 414 -14.79 1.30 9.18
N ALA A 415 -14.08 0.75 10.16
CA ALA A 415 -13.15 -0.36 9.95
C ALA A 415 -13.83 -1.64 9.41
N LEU A 416 -15.12 -1.85 9.67
CA LEU A 416 -15.87 -3.00 9.14
C LEU A 416 -16.34 -2.79 7.68
N PHE A 417 -16.54 -1.54 7.26
CA PHE A 417 -17.12 -1.23 5.95
C PHE A 417 -16.13 -0.65 4.94
N LEU A 418 -15.05 -0.01 5.41
CA LEU A 418 -14.08 0.70 4.59
C LEU A 418 -12.67 0.15 4.83
N THR A 419 -11.78 0.41 3.88
CA THR A 419 -10.34 0.24 4.08
C THR A 419 -9.86 1.30 5.07
N VAL A 420 -9.21 0.86 6.16
CA VAL A 420 -8.70 1.75 7.20
C VAL A 420 -7.19 1.71 7.29
N SER A 421 -6.59 2.88 7.47
CA SER A 421 -5.14 3.01 7.67
C SER A 421 -4.71 2.53 9.05
N GLY A 422 -3.41 2.23 9.20
CA GLY A 422 -2.83 1.86 10.50
C GLY A 422 -3.03 2.91 11.60
N THR A 423 -3.12 4.20 11.25
CA THR A 423 -3.46 5.27 12.21
C THR A 423 -4.84 5.06 12.85
N ILE A 424 -5.83 4.63 12.06
CA ILE A 424 -7.18 4.36 12.57
C ILE A 424 -7.18 3.14 13.50
N ILE A 425 -6.39 2.11 13.19
CA ILE A 425 -6.20 0.94 14.09
C ILE A 425 -5.61 1.41 15.43
N LEU A 426 -4.56 2.24 15.41
CA LEU A 426 -3.99 2.83 16.63
C LEU A 426 -5.04 3.63 17.41
N CYS A 427 -5.84 4.46 16.74
CA CYS A 427 -6.94 5.18 17.38
C CYS A 427 -7.96 4.24 18.04
N ILE A 428 -8.35 3.14 17.41
CA ILE A 428 -9.26 2.14 18.04
C ILE A 428 -8.66 1.62 19.35
N ILE A 429 -7.36 1.34 19.38
CA ILE A 429 -6.65 0.86 20.58
C ILE A 429 -6.60 1.94 21.67
N LEU A 430 -6.32 3.20 21.30
CA LEU A 430 -6.29 4.33 22.23
C LEU A 430 -7.66 4.55 22.88
N TYR A 431 -8.72 4.68 22.06
CA TYR A 431 -10.07 4.96 22.54
C TYR A 431 -10.66 3.77 23.30
N GLY A 432 -10.41 2.54 22.84
CA GLY A 432 -10.85 1.32 23.52
C GLY A 432 -10.20 1.16 24.89
N SER A 433 -8.88 1.35 24.98
CA SER A 433 -8.15 1.30 26.25
C SER A 433 -8.61 2.40 27.21
N PHE A 434 -8.86 3.61 26.71
CA PHE A 434 -9.32 4.72 27.54
C PHE A 434 -10.76 4.54 28.01
N ALA A 435 -11.67 4.06 27.15
CA ALA A 435 -13.04 3.74 27.51
C ALA A 435 -13.08 2.75 28.68
N LEU A 436 -12.30 1.67 28.60
CA LEU A 436 -12.27 0.69 29.68
C LEU A 436 -11.63 1.24 30.96
N ALA A 437 -10.59 2.06 30.84
CA ALA A 437 -9.98 2.72 31.99
C ALA A 437 -10.97 3.62 32.75
N LEU A 438 -11.82 4.38 32.04
CA LEU A 438 -12.89 5.17 32.64
C LEU A 438 -13.94 4.31 33.36
N ILE A 439 -14.29 3.16 32.77
CA ILE A 439 -15.25 2.24 33.36
C ILE A 439 -14.70 1.66 34.67
N ILE A 440 -13.42 1.28 34.67
CA ILE A 440 -12.74 0.72 35.84
C ILE A 440 -12.65 1.76 36.96
N THR A 441 -12.29 3.01 36.67
CA THR A 441 -12.25 4.06 37.69
C THR A 441 -13.62 4.41 38.25
N GLY A 442 -14.68 4.30 37.45
CA GLY A 442 -16.04 4.60 37.88
C GLY A 442 -16.79 3.46 38.57
N TYR A 443 -16.29 2.21 38.47
CA TYR A 443 -16.79 1.03 39.20
C TYR A 443 -15.67 0.13 39.72
N PRO A 444 -14.79 0.63 40.59
CA PRO A 444 -13.66 -0.16 41.07
C PRO A 444 -14.11 -1.47 41.74
N GLU A 445 -15.26 -1.48 42.43
CA GLU A 445 -15.81 -2.66 43.12
C GLU A 445 -16.27 -3.80 42.20
N LYS A 446 -16.42 -3.54 40.89
CA LYS A 446 -16.79 -4.57 39.91
C LYS A 446 -15.59 -5.30 39.33
N PHE A 447 -14.38 -4.77 39.52
CA PHE A 447 -13.15 -5.34 39.00
C PHE A 447 -12.30 -5.91 40.14
N LYS A 448 -11.74 -7.10 39.91
CA LYS A 448 -10.90 -7.75 40.91
C LYS A 448 -9.48 -7.22 40.77
N GLU A 449 -8.94 -6.69 41.86
CA GLU A 449 -7.52 -6.35 41.97
C GLU A 449 -6.75 -7.57 42.48
N VAL A 450 -5.77 -8.02 41.70
CA VAL A 450 -4.85 -9.08 42.10
C VAL A 450 -3.53 -8.42 42.50
N SER A 451 -3.19 -8.48 43.79
CA SER A 451 -1.89 -8.05 44.28
C SER A 451 -0.91 -9.22 44.22
N LEU A 452 0.06 -9.12 43.33
CA LEU A 452 1.22 -10.00 43.34
C LEU A 452 2.18 -9.45 44.39
N SER A 453 2.09 -9.96 45.62
CA SER A 453 3.01 -9.57 46.70
C SER A 453 4.31 -10.38 46.58
N PHE A 454 5.44 -9.70 46.59
CA PHE A 454 6.75 -10.34 46.38
C PHE A 454 7.63 -10.31 47.63
N ARG A 455 7.09 -9.82 48.75
CA ARG A 455 7.75 -9.73 50.06
C ARG A 455 7.54 -10.96 50.94
N SER A 456 6.69 -11.90 50.53
CA SER A 456 6.22 -13.03 51.35
C SER A 456 7.21 -14.20 51.41
N SER A 457 8.11 -14.37 50.43
CA SER A 457 9.20 -15.36 50.49
C SER A 457 10.39 -14.97 49.59
N PRO A 458 11.61 -15.43 49.89
CA PRO A 458 12.78 -15.26 49.01
C PRO A 458 12.56 -15.79 47.59
N GLN A 459 11.74 -16.84 47.42
CA GLN A 459 11.41 -17.40 46.11
C GLN A 459 10.58 -16.43 45.25
N TYR A 460 9.67 -15.66 45.86
CA TYR A 460 8.89 -14.64 45.15
C TYR A 460 9.72 -13.42 44.75
N ALA A 461 10.67 -13.01 45.59
CA ALA A 461 11.61 -11.94 45.25
C ALA A 461 12.54 -12.34 44.09
N LEU A 462 12.98 -13.60 44.05
CA LEU A 462 13.74 -14.17 42.94
C LEU A 462 12.89 -14.20 41.66
N ALA A 463 11.68 -14.75 41.73
CA ALA A 463 10.76 -14.82 40.59
C ALA A 463 10.44 -13.43 40.01
N LEU A 464 10.26 -12.41 40.86
CA LEU A 464 10.05 -11.03 40.43
C LEU A 464 11.28 -10.45 39.73
N SER A 465 12.47 -10.70 40.28
CA SER A 465 13.73 -10.24 39.69
C SER A 465 13.95 -10.89 38.32
N SER A 466 13.65 -12.19 38.20
CA SER A 466 13.66 -12.92 36.93
C SER A 466 12.64 -12.37 35.94
N LEU A 467 11.40 -12.09 36.37
CA LEU A 467 10.37 -11.48 35.53
C LEU A 467 10.78 -10.09 35.05
N PHE A 468 11.32 -9.25 35.93
CA PHE A 468 11.82 -7.94 35.58
C PHE A 468 12.94 -8.03 34.53
N LEU A 469 13.93 -8.90 34.76
CA LEU A 469 15.01 -9.12 33.80
C LEU A 469 14.50 -9.62 32.45
N LEU A 470 13.54 -10.55 32.44
CA LEU A 470 12.94 -11.08 31.21
C LEU A 470 12.18 -10.00 30.45
N VAL A 471 11.35 -9.21 31.13
CA VAL A 471 10.61 -8.09 30.52
C VAL A 471 11.59 -7.03 30.00
N SER A 472 12.59 -6.64 30.79
CA SER A 472 13.61 -5.69 30.36
C SER A 472 14.40 -6.20 29.15
N ALA A 473 14.81 -7.47 29.14
CA ALA A 473 15.48 -8.08 28.00
C ALA A 473 14.58 -8.08 26.75
N GLY A 474 13.31 -8.47 26.89
CA GLY A 474 12.32 -8.42 25.80
C GLY A 474 12.11 -7.00 25.27
N VAL A 475 12.02 -6.01 26.15
CA VAL A 475 11.92 -4.60 25.75
C VAL A 475 13.19 -4.14 25.02
N VAL A 476 14.38 -4.51 25.51
CA VAL A 476 15.64 -4.15 24.84
C VAL A 476 15.71 -4.78 23.45
N ILE A 477 15.29 -6.03 23.29
CA ILE A 477 15.24 -6.72 21.99
C ILE A 477 14.27 -6.01 21.04
N LEU A 478 13.02 -5.77 21.48
CA LEU A 478 12.00 -5.12 20.65
C LEU A 478 12.38 -3.68 20.30
N PHE A 479 12.93 -2.92 21.25
CA PHE A 479 13.40 -1.57 21.04
C PHE A 479 14.57 -1.53 20.06
N THR A 480 15.58 -2.38 20.27
CA THR A 480 16.75 -2.45 19.38
C THR A 480 16.34 -2.89 17.98
N SER A 481 15.47 -3.88 17.86
CA SER A 481 14.95 -4.35 16.58
C SER A 481 14.15 -3.27 15.87
N GLY A 482 13.16 -2.66 16.53
CA GLY A 482 12.33 -1.60 15.92
C GLY A 482 13.14 -0.36 15.57
N PHE A 483 14.12 0.03 16.40
CA PHE A 483 15.02 1.13 16.10
C PHE A 483 15.92 0.83 14.90
N LYS A 484 16.46 -0.38 14.81
CA LYS A 484 17.22 -0.84 13.63
C LYS A 484 16.36 -0.82 12.37
N THR A 485 15.12 -1.30 12.43
CA THR A 485 14.19 -1.26 11.29
C THR A 485 13.94 0.17 10.84
N TYR A 486 13.66 1.09 11.77
CA TYR A 486 13.48 2.51 11.45
C TYR A 486 14.73 3.13 10.83
N LEU A 487 15.91 2.87 11.40
CA LEU A 487 17.17 3.39 10.88
C LEU A 487 17.49 2.83 9.48
N ALA A 488 17.24 1.54 9.25
CA ALA A 488 17.38 0.92 7.95
C ALA A 488 16.46 1.59 6.91
N ASP A 489 15.22 1.88 7.30
CA ASP A 489 14.25 2.55 6.43
C ASP A 489 14.64 4.01 6.13
N VAL A 490 15.28 4.70 7.07
CA VAL A 490 15.88 6.03 6.84
C VAL A 490 17.03 5.95 5.84
N TYR A 491 17.87 4.90 5.90
CA TYR A 491 18.91 4.69 4.90
C TYR A 491 18.32 4.37 3.52
N ALA A 492 17.31 3.49 3.44
CA ALA A 492 16.60 3.22 2.20
C ALA A 492 15.96 4.49 1.60
N TYR A 493 15.41 5.37 2.45
CA TYR A 493 14.85 6.65 1.99
C TYR A 493 15.91 7.54 1.37
N ARG A 494 17.09 7.62 1.98
CA ARG A 494 18.23 8.36 1.42
C ARG A 494 18.73 7.75 0.11
N ALA A 495 18.64 6.43 -0.06
CA ALA A 495 18.97 5.79 -1.32
C ALA A 495 18.02 6.22 -2.44
N VAL A 496 16.71 6.23 -2.19
CA VAL A 496 15.68 6.68 -3.14
C VAL A 496 15.85 8.15 -3.52
N GLN A 497 16.27 8.99 -2.58
CA GLN A 497 16.50 10.42 -2.82
C GLN A 497 17.86 10.73 -3.47
N SER A 498 18.73 9.73 -3.65
CA SER A 498 20.05 9.94 -4.24
C SER A 498 19.96 9.93 -5.76
N ALA A 499 20.47 10.99 -6.41
CA ALA A 499 20.58 11.04 -7.85
C ALA A 499 21.71 10.16 -8.42
N ASP A 500 22.68 9.79 -7.59
CA ASP A 500 23.82 8.94 -7.97
C ASP A 500 23.59 7.49 -7.51
N SER A 501 23.51 6.58 -8.48
CA SER A 501 23.32 5.14 -8.25
C SER A 501 24.37 4.55 -7.31
N LYS A 502 25.63 5.02 -7.32
CA LYS A 502 26.68 4.49 -6.43
C LYS A 502 26.44 4.91 -4.97
N ASN A 503 26.07 6.16 -4.74
CA ASN A 503 25.68 6.63 -3.41
C ASN A 503 24.41 5.93 -2.91
N ALA A 504 23.44 5.69 -3.81
CA ALA A 504 22.24 4.92 -3.48
C ALA A 504 22.58 3.48 -3.04
N VAL A 505 23.54 2.83 -3.71
CA VAL A 505 24.04 1.50 -3.33
C VAL A 505 24.67 1.51 -1.93
N ASP A 506 25.50 2.51 -1.59
CA ASP A 506 26.08 2.61 -0.24
C ASP A 506 25.00 2.74 0.84
N TYR A 507 23.99 3.58 0.61
CA TYR A 507 22.87 3.71 1.53
C TYR A 507 22.07 2.40 1.70
N LEU A 508 21.78 1.68 0.61
CA LEU A 508 21.10 0.38 0.72
C LEU A 508 21.95 -0.68 1.41
N ASN A 509 23.26 -0.70 1.17
CA ASN A 509 24.15 -1.62 1.90
C ASN A 509 24.15 -1.33 3.40
N ARG A 510 24.09 -0.05 3.82
CA ARG A 510 23.90 0.31 5.23
C ARG A 510 22.53 -0.09 5.76
N ALA A 511 21.47 0.04 4.95
CA ALA A 511 20.12 -0.43 5.31
C ALA A 511 20.12 -1.95 5.56
N ILE A 512 20.69 -2.73 4.63
CA ILE A 512 20.82 -4.19 4.71
C ILE A 512 21.68 -4.60 5.91
N ALA A 513 22.81 -3.93 6.15
CA ALA A 513 23.65 -4.21 7.33
C ALA A 513 22.93 -3.94 8.66
N THR A 514 21.89 -3.09 8.64
CA THR A 514 21.09 -2.75 9.83
C THR A 514 19.89 -3.68 10.00
N ALA A 515 19.22 -4.05 8.91
CA ALA A 515 18.07 -4.96 8.88
C ALA A 515 18.15 -5.87 7.63
N ASP A 516 18.88 -6.97 7.76
CA ASP A 516 19.25 -7.91 6.69
C ASP A 516 18.12 -8.87 6.28
N TYR A 517 16.99 -8.80 6.99
CA TYR A 517 15.81 -9.65 6.80
C TYR A 517 14.73 -8.99 5.93
N GLN A 518 14.90 -7.72 5.53
CA GLN A 518 13.96 -6.97 4.69
C GLN A 518 14.29 -7.20 3.21
N ASP A 519 13.47 -8.03 2.56
CA ASP A 519 13.58 -8.39 1.14
C ASP A 519 13.55 -7.19 0.18
N GLN A 520 12.75 -6.16 0.48
CA GLN A 520 12.60 -4.95 -0.33
C GLN A 520 13.92 -4.21 -0.55
N TYR A 521 14.83 -4.20 0.44
CA TYR A 521 16.12 -3.54 0.29
C TYR A 521 17.01 -4.26 -0.73
N TYR A 522 16.94 -5.59 -0.78
CA TYR A 522 17.65 -6.39 -1.78
C TYR A 522 17.04 -6.23 -3.17
N LEU A 523 15.70 -6.11 -3.29
CA LEU A 523 15.07 -5.80 -4.58
C LEU A 523 15.49 -4.44 -5.12
N GLN A 524 15.50 -3.41 -4.28
CA GLN A 524 15.97 -2.08 -4.68
C GLN A 524 17.45 -2.13 -5.07
N LEU A 525 18.29 -2.84 -4.31
CA LEU A 525 19.70 -2.99 -4.60
C LEU A 525 19.93 -3.74 -5.93
N SER A 526 19.16 -4.79 -6.18
CA SER A 526 19.16 -5.55 -7.44
C SER A 526 18.85 -4.65 -8.63
N ARG A 527 17.84 -3.79 -8.53
CA ARG A 527 17.47 -2.84 -9.60
C ARG A 527 18.55 -1.78 -9.83
N LEU A 528 19.20 -1.30 -8.77
CA LEU A 528 20.31 -0.34 -8.91
C LEU A 528 21.52 -0.97 -9.60
N TYR A 529 21.89 -2.21 -9.26
CA TYR A 529 22.98 -2.90 -9.96
C TYR A 529 22.65 -3.14 -11.43
N MET A 530 21.40 -3.46 -11.78
CA MET A 530 21.00 -3.51 -13.19
C MET A 530 21.10 -2.16 -13.89
N ASN A 531 20.69 -1.09 -13.22
CA ASN A 531 20.82 0.25 -13.78
C ASN A 531 22.30 0.58 -14.04
N LEU A 532 23.19 0.27 -13.10
CA LEU A 532 24.64 0.43 -13.27
C LEU A 532 25.21 -0.42 -14.42
N ALA A 533 24.75 -1.68 -14.57
CA ALA A 533 25.13 -2.53 -15.70
C ALA A 533 24.72 -1.89 -17.03
N ASN A 534 23.48 -1.41 -17.12
CA ASN A 534 22.96 -0.75 -18.31
C ASN A 534 23.71 0.56 -18.62
N GLN A 535 23.97 1.39 -17.61
CA GLN A 535 24.73 2.63 -17.77
C GLN A 535 26.16 2.37 -18.27
N GLU A 536 26.81 1.32 -17.79
CA GLU A 536 28.15 0.94 -18.23
C GLU A 536 28.11 0.42 -19.68
N ALA A 537 27.15 -0.45 -20.00
CA ALA A 537 26.96 -0.99 -21.35
C ALA A 537 26.64 0.10 -22.39
N GLN A 538 25.89 1.13 -21.99
CA GLN A 538 25.55 2.28 -22.85
C GLN A 538 26.76 3.12 -23.29
N LYS A 539 27.95 2.91 -22.69
CA LYS A 539 29.19 3.54 -23.17
C LYS A 539 29.72 2.92 -24.47
N GLY A 540 29.09 1.87 -24.98
CA GLY A 540 29.45 1.22 -26.25
C GLY A 540 30.87 0.70 -26.24
N GLY A 541 31.68 1.09 -27.22
CA GLY A 541 33.08 0.65 -27.33
C GLY A 541 33.99 1.06 -26.15
N ALA A 542 33.56 1.99 -25.30
CA ALA A 542 34.26 2.38 -24.07
C ALA A 542 33.73 1.68 -22.80
N ALA A 543 32.78 0.75 -22.94
CA ALA A 543 32.21 0.00 -21.82
C ALA A 543 33.23 -1.01 -21.24
N ASP A 544 33.33 -1.06 -19.92
CA ASP A 544 34.05 -2.13 -19.24
C ASP A 544 33.15 -3.37 -19.12
N ALA A 545 33.38 -4.37 -19.98
CA ALA A 545 32.65 -5.63 -19.97
C ALA A 545 32.74 -6.39 -18.63
N THR A 546 33.86 -6.25 -17.92
CA THR A 546 34.04 -6.88 -16.59
C THR A 546 33.15 -6.18 -15.57
N ALA A 547 33.07 -4.86 -15.61
CA ALA A 547 32.18 -4.10 -14.74
C ALA A 547 30.70 -4.43 -15.01
N VAL A 548 30.29 -4.54 -16.28
CA VAL A 548 28.93 -4.98 -16.65
C VAL A 548 28.63 -6.35 -16.05
N GLN A 549 29.49 -7.36 -16.26
CA GLN A 549 29.31 -8.70 -15.71
C GLN A 549 29.26 -8.72 -14.18
N ASN A 550 30.11 -7.93 -13.52
CA ASN A 550 30.11 -7.80 -12.06
C ASN A 550 28.79 -7.21 -11.54
N TYR A 551 28.29 -6.15 -12.16
CA TYR A 551 27.01 -5.56 -11.77
C TYR A 551 25.84 -6.51 -12.00
N LEU A 552 25.81 -7.23 -13.12
CA LEU A 552 24.79 -8.26 -13.38
C LEU A 552 24.82 -9.36 -12.31
N SER A 553 26.01 -9.84 -11.95
CA SER A 553 26.18 -10.85 -10.90
C SER A 553 25.70 -10.36 -9.53
N LEU A 554 26.03 -9.12 -9.17
CA LEU A 554 25.57 -8.49 -7.93
C LEU A 554 24.05 -8.29 -7.92
N ALA A 555 23.47 -7.89 -9.06
CA ALA A 555 22.03 -7.76 -9.21
C ALA A 555 21.34 -9.12 -8.95
N ILE A 556 21.79 -10.17 -9.65
CA ILE A 556 21.22 -11.53 -9.51
C ILE A 556 21.37 -12.04 -8.07
N THR A 557 22.51 -11.80 -7.44
CA THR A 557 22.76 -12.21 -6.06
C THR A 557 21.81 -11.52 -5.08
N ALA A 558 21.62 -10.21 -5.22
CA ALA A 558 20.67 -9.46 -4.40
C ALA A 558 19.22 -9.93 -4.67
N GLY A 559 18.82 -10.10 -5.93
CA GLY A 559 17.49 -10.59 -6.29
C GLY A 559 17.20 -11.99 -5.74
N LYS A 560 18.15 -12.93 -5.82
CA LYS A 560 18.04 -14.25 -5.19
C LYS A 560 17.84 -14.15 -3.69
N ARG A 561 18.62 -13.30 -3.01
CA ARG A 561 18.49 -13.11 -1.57
C ARG A 561 17.10 -12.58 -1.18
N ALA A 562 16.49 -11.72 -1.99
CA ALA A 562 15.11 -11.27 -1.77
C ALA A 562 14.10 -12.41 -1.88
N VAL A 563 14.27 -13.31 -2.86
CA VAL A 563 13.42 -14.50 -3.01
C VAL A 563 13.64 -15.50 -1.87
N ASP A 564 14.88 -15.69 -1.41
CA ASP A 564 15.19 -16.57 -0.28
C ASP A 564 14.54 -16.10 1.03
N LEU A 565 14.41 -14.77 1.21
CA LEU A 565 13.76 -14.17 2.38
C LEU A 565 12.23 -14.31 2.35
N ALA A 566 11.61 -14.21 1.17
CA ALA A 566 10.17 -14.39 0.99
C ALA A 566 9.87 -15.32 -0.22
N PRO A 567 10.00 -16.65 -0.06
CA PRO A 567 9.88 -17.61 -1.16
C PRO A 567 8.47 -17.71 -1.76
N SER A 568 7.46 -17.24 -1.02
CA SER A 568 6.07 -17.22 -1.46
C SER A 568 5.70 -15.90 -2.16
N SER A 569 6.60 -14.89 -2.18
CA SER A 569 6.31 -13.57 -2.73
C SER A 569 6.39 -13.59 -4.26
N ALA A 570 5.22 -13.46 -4.91
CA ALA A 570 5.13 -13.35 -6.35
C ALA A 570 5.85 -12.09 -6.88
N VAL A 571 5.82 -10.98 -6.12
CA VAL A 571 6.53 -9.74 -6.45
C VAL A 571 8.04 -9.94 -6.51
N ASN A 572 8.59 -10.71 -5.57
CA ASN A 572 10.03 -10.95 -5.50
C ASN A 572 10.47 -11.86 -6.65
N LYS A 573 9.70 -12.92 -6.92
CA LYS A 573 9.94 -13.81 -8.06
C LYS A 573 9.82 -13.08 -9.39
N GLU A 574 8.82 -12.21 -9.55
CA GLU A 574 8.63 -11.42 -10.77
C GLU A 574 9.79 -10.47 -10.99
N SER A 575 10.26 -9.79 -9.94
CA SER A 575 11.43 -8.91 -10.02
C SER A 575 12.70 -9.68 -10.41
N LEU A 576 12.88 -10.90 -9.88
CA LEU A 576 14.02 -11.76 -10.23
C LEU A 576 13.89 -12.38 -11.64
N ALA A 577 12.68 -12.74 -12.07
CA ALA A 577 12.43 -13.25 -13.42
C ALA A 577 12.75 -12.19 -14.48
N LEU A 578 12.25 -10.97 -14.27
CA LEU A 578 12.54 -9.82 -15.14
C LEU A 578 14.03 -9.49 -15.18
N LEU A 579 14.71 -9.63 -14.04
CA LEU A 579 16.16 -9.46 -13.96
C LEU A 579 16.89 -10.46 -14.85
N TYR A 580 16.49 -11.73 -14.82
CA TYR A 580 17.04 -12.77 -15.66
C TYR A 580 16.73 -12.56 -17.15
N GLU A 581 15.52 -12.12 -17.51
CA GLU A 581 15.20 -11.72 -18.89
C GLU A 581 16.15 -10.62 -19.39
N ASN A 582 16.34 -9.56 -18.60
CA ASN A 582 17.26 -8.48 -18.96
C ASN A 582 18.71 -8.95 -19.04
N ALA A 583 19.12 -9.86 -18.14
CA ALA A 583 20.46 -10.46 -18.18
C ALA A 583 20.69 -11.34 -19.42
N ALA A 584 19.64 -11.89 -20.03
CA ALA A 584 19.75 -12.67 -21.26
C ALA A 584 20.27 -11.84 -22.44
N ALA A 585 19.97 -10.54 -22.48
CA ALA A 585 20.52 -9.61 -23.49
C ALA A 585 22.05 -9.48 -23.42
N TYR A 586 22.64 -9.79 -22.25
CA TYR A 586 24.08 -9.80 -22.02
C TYR A 586 24.71 -11.20 -22.17
N ASN A 587 24.00 -12.14 -22.80
CA ASN A 587 24.43 -13.53 -22.99
C ASN A 587 24.77 -14.26 -21.68
N VAL A 588 24.09 -13.91 -20.58
CA VAL A 588 24.22 -14.66 -19.33
C VAL A 588 23.68 -16.07 -19.52
N SER A 589 24.53 -17.06 -19.31
CA SER A 589 24.19 -18.48 -19.49
C SER A 589 23.05 -18.90 -18.56
N GLY A 590 22.07 -19.63 -19.09
CA GLY A 590 20.93 -20.12 -18.32
C GLY A 590 19.89 -19.05 -17.95
N ALA A 591 20.04 -17.80 -18.41
CA ALA A 591 19.21 -16.70 -17.95
C ALA A 591 17.73 -16.85 -18.33
N LEU A 592 17.43 -17.28 -19.56
CA LEU A 592 16.04 -17.51 -19.98
C LEU A 592 15.40 -18.69 -19.25
N GLU A 593 16.19 -19.73 -18.98
CA GLU A 593 15.78 -20.92 -18.24
C GLU A 593 15.41 -20.57 -16.78
N TRP A 594 16.21 -19.70 -16.15
CA TRP A 594 15.88 -19.17 -14.82
C TRP A 594 14.64 -18.27 -14.85
N ALA A 595 14.51 -17.39 -15.85
CA ALA A 595 13.32 -16.55 -16.00
C ALA A 595 12.05 -17.39 -16.17
N GLU A 596 12.09 -18.39 -17.04
CA GLU A 596 11.00 -19.33 -17.29
C GLU A 596 10.59 -20.08 -16.02
N LYS A 597 11.58 -20.56 -15.26
CA LYS A 597 11.34 -21.22 -13.97
C LYS A 597 10.55 -20.30 -13.03
N TYR A 598 11.01 -19.06 -12.84
CA TYR A 598 10.33 -18.13 -11.92
C TYR A 598 8.96 -17.70 -12.44
N TYR A 599 8.78 -17.48 -13.75
CA TYR A 599 7.45 -17.22 -14.32
C TYR A 599 6.50 -18.41 -14.15
N THR A 600 6.99 -19.63 -14.29
CA THR A 600 6.20 -20.83 -13.99
C THR A 600 5.81 -20.91 -12.51
N GLU A 601 6.70 -20.52 -11.60
CA GLU A 601 6.35 -20.44 -10.18
C GLU A 601 5.35 -19.30 -9.89
N ILE A 602 5.41 -18.19 -10.62
CA ILE A 602 4.46 -17.09 -10.50
C ILE A 602 3.08 -17.53 -10.97
N THR A 603 2.93 -18.28 -12.07
CA THR A 603 1.61 -18.78 -12.49
C THR A 603 1.00 -19.78 -11.50
N ALA A 604 1.82 -20.43 -10.66
CA ALA A 604 1.31 -21.24 -9.55
C ALA A 604 0.84 -20.40 -8.36
N LEU A 605 1.45 -19.23 -8.11
CA LEU A 605 1.09 -18.31 -7.03
C LEU A 605 -0.07 -17.36 -7.42
N GLU A 606 -0.08 -16.92 -8.67
CA GLU A 606 -1.03 -16.00 -9.30
C GLU A 606 -1.61 -16.62 -10.59
N PRO A 607 -2.49 -17.63 -10.47
CA PRO A 607 -2.98 -18.39 -11.63
C PRO A 607 -3.75 -17.55 -12.64
N ASP A 608 -4.29 -16.44 -12.18
CA ASP A 608 -5.06 -15.42 -12.90
C ASP A 608 -4.22 -14.17 -13.20
N ASN A 609 -2.88 -14.27 -13.22
CA ASN A 609 -2.02 -13.21 -13.72
C ASN A 609 -1.72 -13.38 -15.21
N PRO A 610 -2.34 -12.56 -16.10
CA PRO A 610 -2.14 -12.71 -17.52
C PRO A 610 -0.75 -12.26 -17.98
N SER A 611 -0.05 -11.38 -17.24
CA SER A 611 1.29 -10.92 -17.62
C SER A 611 2.33 -12.03 -17.53
N ALA A 612 2.22 -12.90 -16.52
CA ALA A 612 3.12 -14.04 -16.35
C ALA A 612 3.04 -15.01 -17.54
N TYR A 613 1.84 -15.29 -18.05
CA TYR A 613 1.66 -16.10 -19.25
C TYR A 613 2.22 -15.42 -20.51
N VAL A 614 2.03 -14.10 -20.66
CA VAL A 614 2.67 -13.36 -21.77
C VAL A 614 4.19 -13.48 -21.71
N ARG A 615 4.80 -13.39 -20.51
CA ARG A 615 6.25 -13.53 -20.34
C ARG A 615 6.73 -14.94 -20.70
N LEU A 616 6.02 -15.98 -20.29
CA LEU A 616 6.32 -17.37 -20.70
C LEU A 616 6.22 -17.55 -22.23
N ALA A 617 5.22 -16.94 -22.86
CA ALA A 617 5.08 -16.97 -24.31
C ALA A 617 6.24 -16.27 -25.02
N LEU A 618 6.69 -15.12 -24.52
CA LEU A 618 7.84 -14.39 -25.05
C LEU A 618 9.15 -15.17 -24.90
N ILE A 619 9.33 -15.89 -23.78
CA ILE A 619 10.50 -16.76 -23.59
C ILE A 619 10.48 -17.92 -24.61
N ASN A 620 9.32 -18.54 -24.84
CA ASN A 620 9.18 -19.57 -25.87
C ASN A 620 9.44 -19.02 -27.28
N MET A 621 9.00 -17.79 -27.58
CA MET A 621 9.37 -17.10 -28.83
C MET A 621 10.89 -16.90 -28.95
N ALA A 622 11.56 -16.54 -27.86
CA ALA A 622 13.02 -16.39 -27.85
C ALA A 622 13.75 -17.72 -28.09
N TYR A 623 13.27 -18.85 -27.54
CA TYR A 623 13.79 -20.18 -27.87
C TYR A 623 13.57 -20.52 -29.33
N ALA A 624 12.36 -20.32 -29.87
CA ALA A 624 12.07 -20.57 -31.28
C ALA A 624 13.00 -19.80 -32.23
N ASN A 625 13.37 -18.56 -31.89
CA ASN A 625 14.28 -17.75 -32.70
C ASN A 625 15.73 -18.23 -32.64
N LYS A 626 16.15 -18.86 -31.53
CA LYS A 626 17.51 -19.42 -31.37
C LYS A 626 17.65 -20.80 -32.03
N GLU A 627 16.56 -21.55 -32.13
CA GLU A 627 16.59 -22.89 -32.71
C GLU A 627 16.89 -22.86 -34.21
N SER A 628 17.47 -23.94 -34.71
CA SER A 628 17.71 -24.12 -36.16
C SER A 628 16.81 -25.19 -36.77
N ALA A 629 16.40 -26.19 -35.98
CA ALA A 629 15.54 -27.27 -36.42
C ALA A 629 14.07 -26.82 -36.50
N ASP A 630 13.42 -27.03 -37.65
CA ASP A 630 12.01 -26.66 -37.87
C ASP A 630 11.06 -27.36 -36.88
N THR A 631 11.38 -28.57 -36.44
CA THR A 631 10.58 -29.31 -35.44
C THR A 631 10.57 -28.62 -34.08
N GLU A 632 11.73 -28.21 -33.58
CA GLU A 632 11.87 -27.53 -32.28
C GLU A 632 11.29 -26.11 -32.36
N LYS A 633 11.53 -25.39 -33.47
CA LYS A 633 10.87 -24.10 -33.73
C LYS A 633 9.35 -24.19 -33.63
N LYS A 634 8.76 -25.19 -34.30
CA LYS A 634 7.32 -25.41 -34.26
C LYS A 634 6.82 -25.69 -32.85
N HIS A 635 7.52 -26.54 -32.10
CA HIS A 635 7.19 -26.84 -30.71
C HIS A 635 7.13 -25.56 -29.86
N PHE A 636 8.17 -24.73 -29.89
CA PHE A 636 8.21 -23.49 -29.13
C PHE A 636 7.15 -22.47 -29.58
N TYR A 637 6.85 -22.38 -30.87
CA TYR A 637 5.74 -21.56 -31.35
C TYR A 637 4.37 -22.08 -30.85
N ASP A 638 4.16 -23.39 -30.76
CA ASP A 638 2.92 -23.96 -30.22
C ASP A 638 2.75 -23.69 -28.72
N GLU A 639 3.83 -23.82 -27.94
CA GLU A 639 3.80 -23.46 -26.51
C GLU A 639 3.61 -21.95 -26.31
N ALA A 640 4.22 -21.09 -27.15
CA ALA A 640 3.96 -19.66 -27.12
C ALA A 640 2.48 -19.33 -27.38
N LEU A 641 1.86 -19.93 -28.39
CA LEU A 641 0.42 -19.76 -28.68
C LEU A 641 -0.46 -20.18 -27.50
N LYS A 642 -0.15 -21.32 -26.88
CA LYS A 642 -0.87 -21.82 -25.70
C LYS A 642 -0.79 -20.84 -24.54
N PHE A 643 0.38 -20.28 -24.25
CA PHE A 643 0.52 -19.28 -23.18
C PHE A 643 -0.15 -17.96 -23.52
N TYR A 644 -0.06 -17.45 -24.76
CA TYR A 644 -0.82 -16.26 -25.16
C TYR A 644 -2.33 -16.48 -25.07
N GLN A 645 -2.82 -17.65 -25.50
CA GLN A 645 -4.23 -18.00 -25.37
C GLN A 645 -4.66 -18.03 -23.90
N LYS A 646 -3.81 -18.57 -23.02
CA LYS A 646 -4.07 -18.55 -21.58
C LYS A 646 -4.11 -17.13 -21.02
N ALA A 647 -3.22 -16.23 -21.46
CA ALA A 647 -3.27 -14.83 -21.09
C ALA A 647 -4.58 -14.15 -21.51
N ILE A 648 -5.11 -14.49 -22.70
CA ILE A 648 -6.40 -14.00 -23.20
C ILE A 648 -7.57 -14.57 -22.38
N GLU A 649 -7.52 -15.84 -21.96
CA GLU A 649 -8.52 -16.42 -21.06
C GLU A 649 -8.60 -15.68 -19.73
N GLU A 650 -7.45 -15.30 -19.17
CA GLU A 650 -7.39 -14.55 -17.92
C GLU A 650 -7.72 -13.06 -18.10
N LYS A 651 -7.46 -12.50 -19.28
CA LYS A 651 -7.80 -11.12 -19.64
C LYS A 651 -8.10 -10.98 -21.14
N SER A 652 -9.38 -10.99 -21.47
CA SER A 652 -9.85 -11.02 -22.86
C SER A 652 -9.54 -9.78 -23.70
N ASN A 653 -9.19 -8.65 -23.07
CA ASN A 653 -8.77 -7.43 -23.76
C ASN A 653 -7.27 -7.13 -23.58
N LEU A 654 -6.44 -8.15 -23.31
CA LEU A 654 -5.00 -7.98 -23.21
C LEU A 654 -4.34 -7.90 -24.58
N THR A 655 -4.23 -6.70 -25.13
CA THR A 655 -3.71 -6.45 -26.48
C THR A 655 -2.31 -7.00 -26.75
N PRO A 656 -1.34 -7.03 -25.79
CA PRO A 656 -0.03 -7.65 -26.04
C PRO A 656 -0.11 -9.15 -26.36
N ALA A 657 -1.12 -9.87 -25.85
CA ALA A 657 -1.29 -11.28 -26.14
C ALA A 657 -1.78 -11.52 -27.59
N TYR A 658 -2.75 -10.72 -28.05
CA TYR A 658 -3.22 -10.76 -29.44
C TYR A 658 -2.10 -10.40 -30.42
N TYR A 659 -1.32 -9.36 -30.10
CA TYR A 659 -0.15 -8.99 -30.89
C TYR A 659 0.88 -10.12 -30.91
N GLY A 660 1.19 -10.72 -29.76
CA GLY A 660 2.09 -11.87 -29.66
C GLY A 660 1.66 -13.06 -30.53
N ILE A 661 0.37 -13.42 -30.52
CA ILE A 661 -0.19 -14.46 -31.40
C ILE A 661 -0.01 -14.08 -32.87
N ALA A 662 -0.25 -12.81 -33.23
CA ALA A 662 -0.06 -12.35 -34.60
C ALA A 662 1.38 -12.51 -35.06
N ILE A 663 2.35 -12.20 -34.21
CA ILE A 663 3.78 -12.42 -34.50
C ILE A 663 4.09 -13.91 -34.65
N VAL A 664 3.54 -14.79 -33.83
CA VAL A 664 3.74 -16.25 -34.00
C VAL A 664 3.23 -16.71 -35.36
N TYR A 665 2.03 -16.27 -35.77
CA TYR A 665 1.48 -16.62 -37.08
C TYR A 665 2.25 -15.99 -38.24
N GLU A 666 2.75 -14.77 -38.10
CA GLU A 666 3.66 -14.14 -39.06
C GLU A 666 4.93 -14.99 -39.24
N ARG A 667 5.57 -15.43 -38.15
CA ARG A 667 6.76 -16.30 -38.20
C ARG A 667 6.47 -17.67 -38.84
N ARG A 668 5.20 -18.10 -38.82
CA ARG A 668 4.70 -19.30 -39.53
C ARG A 668 4.22 -19.02 -40.96
N ASN A 669 4.35 -17.79 -41.45
CA ASN A 669 3.83 -17.29 -42.74
C ASN A 669 2.31 -17.39 -42.90
N ASP A 670 1.54 -17.55 -41.81
CA ASP A 670 0.07 -17.54 -41.81
C ASP A 670 -0.44 -16.10 -41.59
N TYR A 671 -0.22 -15.25 -42.59
CA TYR A 671 -0.62 -13.84 -42.53
C TYR A 671 -2.13 -13.64 -42.36
N ALA A 672 -2.95 -14.62 -42.76
CA ALA A 672 -4.40 -14.54 -42.57
C ALA A 672 -4.78 -14.52 -41.09
N LYS A 673 -4.25 -15.46 -40.30
CA LYS A 673 -4.46 -15.47 -38.85
C LYS A 673 -3.73 -14.34 -38.16
N ALA A 674 -2.53 -13.96 -38.63
CA ALA A 674 -1.81 -12.83 -38.07
C ALA A 674 -2.65 -11.54 -38.15
N ILE A 675 -3.23 -11.25 -39.31
CA ILE A 675 -4.11 -10.09 -39.54
C ILE A 675 -5.37 -10.17 -38.67
N GLU A 676 -5.99 -11.35 -38.54
CA GLU A 676 -7.17 -11.53 -37.70
C GLU A 676 -6.90 -11.12 -36.24
N GLN A 677 -5.82 -11.66 -35.66
CA GLN A 677 -5.47 -11.42 -34.26
C GLN A 677 -5.00 -9.98 -34.04
N LEU A 678 -4.22 -9.43 -34.96
CA LEU A 678 -3.78 -8.05 -34.90
C LEU A 678 -4.94 -7.05 -35.08
N SER A 679 -5.96 -7.42 -35.86
CA SER A 679 -7.20 -6.64 -35.96
C SER A 679 -7.96 -6.61 -34.64
N GLN A 680 -7.93 -7.69 -33.85
CA GLN A 680 -8.48 -7.68 -32.48
C GLN A 680 -7.70 -6.72 -31.58
N ALA A 681 -6.36 -6.74 -31.63
CA ALA A 681 -5.53 -5.81 -30.85
C ALA A 681 -5.85 -4.34 -31.21
N VAL A 682 -5.96 -4.00 -32.49
CA VAL A 682 -6.39 -2.67 -32.96
C VAL A 682 -7.84 -2.36 -32.57
N GLY A 683 -8.72 -3.36 -32.49
CA GLY A 683 -10.10 -3.19 -32.03
C GLY A 683 -10.20 -2.79 -30.56
N PHE A 684 -9.35 -3.37 -29.70
CA PHE A 684 -9.29 -3.03 -28.27
C PHE A 684 -8.52 -1.73 -27.99
N GLU A 685 -7.46 -1.44 -28.76
CA GLU A 685 -6.66 -0.21 -28.66
C GLU A 685 -6.58 0.53 -30.00
N PRO A 686 -7.68 1.19 -30.43
CA PRO A 686 -7.75 1.81 -31.76
C PRO A 686 -6.84 3.03 -31.92
N THR A 687 -6.35 3.61 -30.82
CA THR A 687 -5.42 4.76 -30.83
C THR A 687 -3.96 4.35 -30.82
N ASN A 688 -3.65 3.06 -30.63
CA ASN A 688 -2.28 2.56 -30.63
C ASN A 688 -1.74 2.54 -32.07
N LEU A 689 -0.85 3.49 -32.38
CA LEU A 689 -0.30 3.65 -33.73
C LEU A 689 0.62 2.49 -34.11
N ASP A 690 1.29 1.87 -33.14
CA ASP A 690 2.18 0.74 -33.39
C ASP A 690 1.37 -0.46 -33.87
N TYR A 691 0.30 -0.85 -33.18
CA TYR A 691 -0.56 -1.95 -33.63
C TYR A 691 -1.21 -1.69 -35.00
N ARG A 692 -1.58 -0.43 -35.27
CA ARG A 692 -2.10 -0.03 -36.58
C ARG A 692 -1.04 -0.14 -37.67
N PHE A 693 0.19 0.30 -37.38
CA PHE A 693 1.30 0.20 -38.30
C PHE A 693 1.61 -1.27 -38.60
N GLU A 694 1.72 -2.10 -37.57
CA GLU A 694 1.91 -3.55 -37.67
C GLU A 694 0.80 -4.19 -38.51
N LEU A 695 -0.46 -3.80 -38.31
CA LEU A 695 -1.58 -4.30 -39.11
C LEU A 695 -1.44 -3.94 -40.60
N GLY A 696 -1.10 -2.67 -40.87
CA GLY A 696 -0.79 -2.21 -42.23
C GLY A 696 0.38 -2.99 -42.85
N ARG A 697 1.43 -3.27 -42.08
CA ARG A 697 2.57 -4.09 -42.50
C ARG A 697 2.13 -5.51 -42.86
N MET A 698 1.29 -6.14 -42.05
CA MET A 698 0.81 -7.51 -42.33
C MET A 698 -0.01 -7.58 -43.62
N PHE A 699 -0.92 -6.62 -43.84
CA PHE A 699 -1.67 -6.53 -45.10
C PHE A 699 -0.74 -6.32 -46.30
N PHE A 700 0.24 -5.42 -46.17
CA PHE A 700 1.23 -5.18 -47.22
C PHE A 700 2.03 -6.45 -47.53
N ASN A 701 2.59 -7.12 -46.52
CA ASN A 701 3.38 -8.34 -46.69
C ASN A 701 2.57 -9.48 -47.32
N ARG A 702 1.31 -9.68 -46.93
CA ARG A 702 0.44 -10.70 -47.54
C ARG A 702 0.13 -10.38 -49.00
N GLY A 703 -0.20 -9.12 -49.30
CA GLY A 703 -0.50 -8.67 -50.66
C GLY A 703 0.69 -8.76 -51.61
N ILE A 704 1.88 -8.47 -51.10
CA ILE A 704 3.15 -8.50 -51.85
C ILE A 704 3.66 -9.95 -52.03
N SER A 705 3.55 -10.80 -51.02
CA SER A 705 3.87 -12.24 -51.10
C SER A 705 2.96 -12.98 -52.07
N ALA A 706 1.67 -12.63 -52.13
CA ALA A 706 0.72 -13.18 -53.11
C ALA A 706 1.03 -12.71 -54.55
N GLY A 707 1.76 -11.60 -54.71
CA GLY A 707 2.18 -11.01 -55.99
C GLY A 707 3.58 -11.42 -56.47
N GLY A 708 4.33 -12.23 -55.71
CA GLY A 708 5.65 -12.74 -56.10
C GLY A 708 6.84 -11.78 -55.88
N LEU A 709 6.69 -10.76 -55.03
CA LEU A 709 7.78 -9.86 -54.61
C LEU A 709 8.04 -10.13 -53.11
N ASN A 710 9.28 -10.37 -52.70
CA ASN A 710 9.62 -10.65 -51.29
C ASN A 710 10.31 -9.44 -50.64
N GLN A 711 9.83 -9.01 -49.47
CA GLN A 711 10.57 -8.10 -48.58
C GLN A 711 11.03 -8.93 -47.37
N GLN A 712 12.34 -9.04 -47.16
CA GLN A 712 12.89 -9.62 -45.92
C GLN A 712 12.96 -8.54 -44.83
N GLN A 713 12.53 -8.94 -43.63
CA GLN A 713 12.66 -8.15 -42.41
C GLN A 713 14.14 -8.15 -41.97
N SER A 714 14.68 -6.98 -41.63
CA SER A 714 15.94 -6.84 -40.91
C SER A 714 15.72 -7.14 -39.41
N ASP A 715 16.67 -7.84 -38.80
CA ASP A 715 16.56 -8.45 -37.47
C ASP A 715 16.57 -7.48 -36.27
N ASP A 716 16.52 -6.17 -36.46
CA ASP A 716 16.67 -5.17 -35.38
C ASP A 716 15.32 -4.58 -34.92
N ILE A 717 14.40 -5.40 -34.40
CA ILE A 717 13.33 -4.92 -33.51
C ILE A 717 13.02 -5.96 -32.43
N THR A 718 13.98 -6.16 -31.51
CA THR A 718 13.66 -6.65 -30.16
C THR A 718 14.62 -6.04 -29.15
N ALA A 719 14.24 -4.88 -28.59
CA ALA A 719 14.64 -4.48 -27.24
C ALA A 719 13.69 -3.40 -26.69
N ALA A 720 13.32 -3.57 -25.43
CA ALA A 720 12.65 -2.62 -24.52
C ALA A 720 11.13 -2.40 -24.66
N SER A 721 10.36 -3.39 -24.20
CA SER A 721 9.14 -3.10 -23.44
C SER A 721 9.54 -2.51 -22.08
N GLY A 722 9.64 -1.19 -22.01
CA GLY A 722 9.85 -0.46 -20.76
C GLY A 722 9.34 0.96 -20.95
N GLU A 723 8.27 1.31 -20.23
CA GLU A 723 7.78 2.69 -20.17
C GLU A 723 8.88 3.62 -19.63
N ALA A 724 9.57 4.29 -20.54
CA ALA A 724 10.22 5.56 -20.32
C ALA A 724 10.22 6.29 -21.66
N ASN A 725 9.59 7.46 -21.69
CA ASN A 725 9.65 8.40 -22.80
C ASN A 725 11.11 8.71 -23.16
N ALA A 726 11.59 8.03 -24.18
CA ALA A 726 12.61 8.51 -25.11
C ALA A 726 12.16 8.01 -26.47
N VAL A 727 11.65 8.94 -27.28
CA VAL A 727 11.55 8.76 -28.72
C VAL A 727 12.99 8.59 -29.20
N ASP A 728 13.46 7.35 -29.28
CA ASP A 728 14.71 7.05 -29.96
C ASP A 728 14.41 6.97 -31.45
N THR A 729 14.86 8.00 -32.14
CA THR A 729 14.71 8.18 -33.58
C THR A 729 15.80 7.43 -34.31
N GLY A 730 15.42 6.69 -35.35
CA GLY A 730 16.27 6.52 -36.51
C GLY A 730 17.14 5.27 -36.49
N THR A 731 16.54 4.14 -36.84
CA THR A 731 17.18 3.16 -37.71
C THR A 731 16.10 2.51 -38.58
N LEU A 732 15.99 2.96 -39.83
CA LEU A 732 15.27 2.21 -40.87
C LEU A 732 16.25 1.17 -41.42
N SER A 733 15.98 -0.12 -41.25
CA SER A 733 16.78 -1.17 -41.88
C SER A 733 15.94 -1.88 -42.95
N VAL A 734 16.39 -1.81 -44.21
CA VAL A 734 15.92 -2.64 -45.33
C VAL A 734 17.12 -2.90 -46.24
N ASN A 735 17.47 -4.18 -46.47
CA ASN A 735 18.31 -4.61 -47.58
C ASN A 735 17.40 -5.03 -48.75
N GLU A 736 17.69 -4.52 -49.95
CA GLU A 736 17.01 -4.91 -51.18
C GLU A 736 17.56 -6.24 -51.73
N GLY A 737 16.66 -7.17 -52.08
CA GLY A 737 16.97 -8.21 -53.05
C GLY A 737 16.97 -7.61 -54.46
N GLU A 738 18.02 -7.88 -55.22
CA GLU A 738 18.24 -7.35 -56.57
C GLU A 738 17.10 -7.66 -57.55
N GLY A 739 16.60 -6.62 -58.21
CA GLY A 739 16.23 -6.64 -59.63
C GLY A 739 14.96 -7.40 -60.06
N GLY A 740 13.85 -6.67 -60.18
CA GLY A 740 12.70 -7.10 -61.00
C GLY A 740 11.62 -6.04 -61.12
N THR A 741 11.28 -5.64 -62.35
CA THR A 741 10.19 -4.69 -62.68
C THR A 741 8.86 -5.15 -62.08
N ALA A 742 8.22 -4.30 -61.26
CA ALA A 742 6.91 -4.57 -60.67
C ALA A 742 5.81 -4.70 -61.75
N PRO A 743 5.04 -5.80 -61.81
CA PRO A 743 3.92 -5.93 -62.73
C PRO A 743 2.68 -5.21 -62.18
N ALA A 744 1.76 -4.85 -63.08
CA ALA A 744 0.47 -4.18 -62.83
C ALA A 744 -0.49 -4.87 -61.81
N ALA A 745 -0.05 -5.93 -61.12
CA ALA A 745 -0.83 -6.73 -60.16
C ALA A 745 -0.92 -6.13 -58.74
N VAL A 746 -0.04 -5.18 -58.36
CA VAL A 746 0.00 -4.60 -57.01
C VAL A 746 -1.11 -3.55 -56.80
N ALA A 747 -1.49 -2.82 -57.85
CA ALA A 747 -2.50 -1.75 -57.78
C ALA A 747 -3.93 -2.26 -57.52
N ASP A 748 -4.27 -3.47 -58.00
CA ASP A 748 -5.59 -4.09 -57.85
C ASP A 748 -5.69 -5.03 -56.63
N ASN A 749 -4.62 -5.15 -55.83
CA ASN A 749 -4.61 -6.03 -54.66
C ASN A 749 -5.33 -5.38 -53.46
N GLN A 750 -6.42 -5.99 -52.99
CA GLN A 750 -7.24 -5.51 -51.88
C GLN A 750 -6.45 -5.34 -50.56
N ASP A 751 -5.45 -6.17 -50.31
CA ASP A 751 -4.62 -6.08 -49.11
C ASP A 751 -3.69 -4.88 -49.16
N VAL A 752 -3.07 -4.61 -50.33
CA VAL A 752 -2.21 -3.44 -50.52
C VAL A 752 -3.01 -2.14 -50.40
N GLN A 753 -4.25 -2.12 -50.91
CA GLN A 753 -5.17 -0.99 -50.72
C GLN A 753 -5.58 -0.81 -49.26
N SER A 754 -5.80 -1.91 -48.53
CA SER A 754 -6.09 -1.88 -47.10
C SER A 754 -4.91 -1.34 -46.29
N ALA A 755 -3.68 -1.78 -46.60
CA ALA A 755 -2.45 -1.28 -46.01
C ALA A 755 -2.25 0.22 -46.27
N ARG A 756 -2.41 0.67 -47.53
CA ARG A 756 -2.36 2.10 -47.90
C ARG A 756 -3.30 2.94 -47.05
N ARG A 757 -4.57 2.54 -46.95
CA ARG A 757 -5.58 3.26 -46.15
C ARG A 757 -5.20 3.34 -44.67
N ILE A 758 -4.64 2.26 -44.12
CA ILE A 758 -4.18 2.23 -42.72
C ILE A 758 -3.02 3.22 -42.52
N PHE A 759 -1.99 3.19 -43.38
CA PHE A 759 -0.86 4.10 -43.28
C PHE A 759 -1.24 5.57 -43.48
N GLU A 760 -2.15 5.86 -44.40
CA GLU A 760 -2.71 7.21 -44.58
C GLU A 760 -3.45 7.67 -43.31
N ASN A 761 -4.22 6.79 -42.67
CA ASN A 761 -4.89 7.11 -41.41
C ASN A 761 -3.89 7.36 -40.27
N ILE A 762 -2.77 6.63 -40.23
CA ILE A 762 -1.67 6.90 -39.29
C ILE A 762 -1.07 8.28 -39.57
N LEU A 763 -0.82 8.66 -40.83
CA LEU A 763 -0.30 10.00 -41.15
C LEU A 763 -1.29 11.14 -40.89
N GLN A 764 -2.59 10.87 -40.90
CA GLN A 764 -3.60 11.85 -40.45
C GLN A 764 -3.50 12.10 -38.94
N ALA A 765 -3.26 11.05 -38.15
CA ALA A 765 -3.09 11.15 -36.70
C ALA A 765 -1.69 11.66 -36.30
N SER A 766 -0.66 11.26 -37.04
CA SER A 766 0.75 11.61 -36.81
C SER A 766 1.44 11.89 -38.16
N PRO A 767 1.42 13.17 -38.62
CA PRO A 767 1.95 13.56 -39.93
C PRO A 767 3.44 13.27 -40.13
N ASN A 768 4.19 13.09 -39.04
CA ASN A 768 5.62 12.83 -39.02
C ASN A 768 5.96 11.36 -38.72
N HIS A 769 5.00 10.43 -38.82
CA HIS A 769 5.27 9.02 -38.56
C HIS A 769 6.16 8.42 -39.67
N ALA A 770 7.46 8.26 -39.37
CA ALA A 770 8.48 7.86 -40.34
C ALA A 770 8.16 6.52 -41.04
N ASN A 771 7.85 5.47 -40.26
CA ASN A 771 7.65 4.13 -40.83
C ASN A 771 6.42 4.06 -41.76
N ALA A 772 5.28 4.65 -41.36
CA ALA A 772 4.09 4.73 -42.22
C ALA A 772 4.35 5.53 -43.50
N MET A 773 5.12 6.63 -43.41
CA MET A 773 5.50 7.43 -44.58
C MET A 773 6.40 6.66 -45.55
N TYR A 774 7.37 5.92 -45.01
CA TYR A 774 8.23 5.04 -45.79
C TYR A 774 7.43 3.92 -46.47
N SER A 775 6.53 3.25 -45.75
CA SER A 775 5.65 2.21 -46.33
C SER A 775 4.76 2.75 -47.46
N LEU A 776 4.24 3.98 -47.34
CA LEU A 776 3.49 4.62 -48.42
C LEU A 776 4.35 4.98 -49.63
N ALA A 777 5.61 5.36 -49.42
CA ALA A 777 6.57 5.59 -50.50
C ALA A 777 6.82 4.30 -51.29
N LEU A 778 7.01 3.17 -50.60
CA LEU A 778 7.16 1.85 -51.22
C LEU A 778 5.91 1.43 -52.00
N ILE A 779 4.71 1.64 -51.45
CA ILE A 779 3.45 1.34 -52.16
C ILE A 779 3.30 2.23 -53.41
N ALA A 780 3.70 3.51 -53.35
CA ALA A 780 3.67 4.41 -54.49
C ALA A 780 4.67 4.00 -55.59
N GLU A 781 5.88 3.61 -55.21
CA GLU A 781 6.92 3.08 -56.09
C GLU A 781 6.45 1.80 -56.80
N ALA A 782 5.87 0.85 -56.05
CA ALA A 782 5.32 -0.39 -56.59
C ALA A 782 4.12 -0.18 -57.55
N ASN A 783 3.34 0.89 -57.35
CA ASN A 783 2.23 1.28 -58.22
C ASN A 783 2.66 2.16 -59.42
N GLY A 784 3.96 2.47 -59.56
CA GLY A 784 4.49 3.33 -60.62
C GLY A 784 4.21 4.83 -60.44
N ASP A 785 3.68 5.25 -59.29
CA ASP A 785 3.42 6.66 -58.98
C ASP A 785 4.67 7.34 -58.42
N LYS A 786 5.60 7.64 -59.33
CA LYS A 786 6.89 8.27 -59.02
C LYS A 786 6.73 9.63 -58.33
N ALA A 787 5.67 10.38 -58.64
CA ALA A 787 5.43 11.70 -58.06
C ALA A 787 5.05 11.59 -56.57
N ALA A 788 4.13 10.68 -56.23
CA ALA A 788 3.76 10.43 -54.85
C ALA A 788 4.93 9.81 -54.05
N ALA A 789 5.65 8.85 -54.62
CA ALA A 789 6.82 8.23 -53.98
C ALA A 789 7.89 9.27 -53.62
N ARG A 790 8.22 10.16 -54.57
CA ARG A 790 9.17 11.26 -54.35
C ARG A 790 8.71 12.19 -53.23
N SER A 791 7.43 12.58 -53.21
CA SER A 791 6.88 13.44 -52.17
C SER A 791 7.03 12.84 -50.76
N TYR A 792 6.75 11.54 -50.59
CA TYR A 792 6.91 10.86 -49.31
C TYR A 792 8.38 10.77 -48.87
N TYR A 793 9.30 10.41 -49.76
CA TYR A 793 10.73 10.35 -49.44
C TYR A 793 11.32 11.74 -49.09
N GLU A 794 10.93 12.80 -49.79
CA GLU A 794 11.35 14.18 -49.46
C GLU A 794 10.85 14.61 -48.08
N ARG A 795 9.60 14.25 -47.72
CA ARG A 795 9.06 14.49 -46.37
C ARG A 795 9.79 13.67 -45.31
N LEU A 796 10.11 12.41 -45.60
CA LEU A 796 10.83 11.51 -44.69
C LEU A 796 12.25 12.02 -44.40
N LEU A 797 12.95 12.57 -45.39
CA LEU A 797 14.27 13.17 -45.24
C LEU A 797 14.29 14.32 -44.21
N ASN A 798 13.18 15.06 -44.09
CA ASN A 798 13.03 16.14 -43.12
C ASN A 798 12.77 15.65 -41.68
N ILE A 799 12.43 14.38 -41.50
CA ILE A 799 12.07 13.79 -40.21
C ILE A 799 13.20 12.93 -39.65
N VAL A 800 13.91 12.20 -40.52
CA VAL A 800 14.99 11.30 -40.13
C VAL A 800 16.20 12.11 -39.62
N SER A 801 16.79 11.67 -38.51
CA SER A 801 17.96 12.30 -37.90
C SER A 801 19.28 11.63 -38.29
N ASP A 802 19.29 10.30 -38.40
CA ASP A 802 20.50 9.50 -38.63
C ASP A 802 21.00 9.56 -40.09
N GLN A 803 22.32 9.63 -40.25
CA GLN A 803 22.95 9.79 -41.56
C GLN A 803 22.80 8.57 -42.49
N PRO A 804 22.95 7.32 -42.02
CA PRO A 804 22.80 6.14 -42.88
C PRO A 804 21.42 6.04 -43.52
N THR A 805 20.36 6.31 -42.74
CA THR A 805 18.99 6.30 -43.26
C THR A 805 18.75 7.45 -44.24
N LYS A 806 19.30 8.64 -43.98
CA LYS A 806 19.26 9.75 -44.95
C LYS A 806 19.90 9.38 -46.27
N ASP A 807 21.07 8.73 -46.22
CA ASP A 807 21.79 8.30 -47.42
C ASP A 807 20.99 7.25 -48.20
N ALA A 808 20.33 6.32 -47.52
CA ALA A 808 19.42 5.34 -48.14
C ALA A 808 18.21 6.00 -48.81
N ILE A 809 17.57 6.98 -48.15
CA ILE A 809 16.44 7.74 -48.72
C ILE A 809 16.90 8.56 -49.93
N LEU A 810 18.08 9.18 -49.87
CA LEU A 810 18.66 9.92 -50.99
C LEU A 810 18.98 9.00 -52.18
N ALA A 811 19.42 7.77 -51.93
CA ALA A 811 19.61 6.78 -52.99
C ALA A 811 18.27 6.43 -53.68
N LYS A 812 17.20 6.21 -52.91
CA LYS A 812 15.84 6.01 -53.43
C LYS A 812 15.34 7.20 -54.26
N LEU A 813 15.56 8.43 -53.77
CA LEU A 813 15.19 9.66 -54.49
C LEU A 813 15.95 9.85 -55.81
N ARG A 814 17.19 9.35 -55.92
CA ARG A 814 17.98 9.39 -57.17
C ARG A 814 17.54 8.32 -58.18
N ALA A 815 16.95 7.22 -57.70
CA ALA A 815 16.49 6.11 -58.53
C ALA A 815 15.11 6.33 -59.17
N LEU A 816 14.27 7.16 -58.54
CA LEU A 816 12.95 7.59 -59.05
C LEU A 816 13.06 8.58 -60.21
#